data_AF-A0A9D1KNM4-F1
#
_entry.id   AF-A0A9D1KNM4-F1
#
_cell.length_a   1.000
_cell.length_b   1.000
_cell.length_c   1.000
_cell.angle_alpha   90.00
_cell.angle_beta   90.00
_cell.angle_gamma   90.00
#
_symmetry.space_group_name_H-M   'P 1'
#
loop_
_entity.id
_entity.type
_entity.pdbx_description
1 polymer ?
#
loop_
_entity_poly.entity_id
_entity_poly.type
_entity_poly.pdbx_seq_one_letter_code
_entity_poly.pdbx_strand_id
1 'polypeptide(L)'
;MTNPSERLLSEWAQWAERHWYEVEPGVGHFGTGYNAWGVQTNQKYLGTLAHLASGAVPGVDQQWALDRAVAALRYSTRTHLSGPDRAVDASQWGHTWISVLGIERMMFALDRLGDQLGEQDRADLERMLASEADWLAVEHQRGDQHGVVAGQWASSGRNVPESNLWNGSLLWRTAARQPDHPRAEQWREKAIEFMVNGVSVSADADSDQVLDGHRVADLHRGANFFDDYALDHHGYLNLGYMVICASHAAILHFDMAANGQQAPESLHLHQAELWQAIKRVTFADGRLARVGGDSRVRYAYCQEYLLPTLVYAADHLGDPHALDLLDAQLELVAQEARFNGDGSFYGRRLNELAEASPYYYTRLESDRAVSVAMAQAYRSQLGSGSHGAGSGAESESVSGAGSVVEAGDFEESVAGHWHDRTHGVVTHRSRRRLASAAWRGFGGLQVMCQPPDDGHLAEWSLNLSPAITFVGDPLASATPARRVDDCSTQPFDGGFLTWGRTIEGTKLTLAEGWSGTDAGESLVAVAALPDGATLLGLQLVRVQDWRPYVASVKGLHLNVPNDLFNDFSREYVDAQGPTVLDSPAQQDGVVELGQRWTVVDGRIGVVGIHGADQLVVDRVTQRRGGPQRSLHVDQVCFGHDPSTRPVDPGSTLLDIGFAVLSDVDSQTTRSLCEQASGGQIGSDGLRQVSVRGVDGIGYRLVHNAGTQLLTCPVAGVVRDLVTGEELTDEVAVAPGSARLLAAVSVPES
;
A
#
# COMPACT_ATOMS: atom_id res chain seq x y z
N MET A 1 17.02 -6.94 29.40
CA MET A 1 15.72 -7.33 28.83
C MET A 1 15.99 -7.76 27.40
N THR A 2 15.45 -8.88 26.95
CA THR A 2 15.59 -9.37 25.57
C THR A 2 15.05 -8.33 24.59
N ASN A 3 15.71 -8.12 23.45
CA ASN A 3 15.20 -7.25 22.39
C ASN A 3 13.83 -7.81 21.92
N PRO A 4 12.74 -7.02 21.86
CA PRO A 4 11.42 -7.51 21.48
C PRO A 4 11.42 -8.30 20.17
N SER A 5 12.18 -7.85 19.17
CA SER A 5 12.32 -8.54 17.88
C SER A 5 13.08 -9.87 17.98
N GLU A 6 14.04 -10.01 18.90
CA GLU A 6 14.75 -11.30 19.13
C GLU A 6 13.80 -12.34 19.69
N ARG A 7 12.95 -11.92 20.64
CA ARG A 7 11.91 -12.78 21.20
C ARG A 7 10.92 -13.22 20.13
N LEU A 8 10.46 -12.30 19.28
CA LEU A 8 9.53 -12.61 18.19
C LEU A 8 10.10 -13.66 17.24
N LEU A 9 11.35 -13.49 16.80
CA LEU A 9 12.00 -14.46 15.91
C LEU A 9 12.23 -15.81 16.60
N SER A 10 12.61 -15.82 17.89
CA SER A 10 12.77 -17.06 18.66
C SER A 10 11.46 -17.84 18.79
N GLU A 11 10.37 -17.17 19.13
CA GLU A 11 9.05 -17.80 19.27
C GLU A 11 8.53 -18.30 17.91
N TRP A 12 8.72 -17.51 16.85
CA TRP A 12 8.37 -17.91 15.49
C TRP A 12 9.18 -19.10 14.99
N ALA A 13 10.49 -19.14 15.25
CA ALA A 13 11.35 -20.24 14.80
C ALA A 13 10.90 -21.58 15.43
N GLN A 14 10.47 -21.57 16.70
CA GLN A 14 9.89 -22.75 17.35
C GLN A 14 8.53 -23.12 16.75
N TRP A 15 7.67 -22.13 16.47
CA TRP A 15 6.39 -22.36 15.82
C TRP A 15 6.54 -22.93 14.40
N ALA A 16 7.52 -22.44 13.64
CA ALA A 16 7.76 -22.78 12.25
C ALA A 16 8.08 -24.28 12.05
N GLU A 17 8.59 -24.96 13.08
CA GLU A 17 8.84 -26.41 13.07
C GLU A 17 7.58 -27.25 12.81
N ARG A 18 6.38 -26.70 13.08
CA ARG A 18 5.11 -27.35 12.71
C ARG A 18 4.93 -27.52 11.20
N HIS A 19 5.66 -26.72 10.42
CA HIS A 19 5.66 -26.71 8.96
C HIS A 19 7.03 -27.06 8.38
N TRP A 20 7.92 -27.65 9.19
CA TRP A 20 9.17 -28.21 8.72
C TRP A 20 8.97 -29.66 8.26
N TYR A 21 9.51 -29.99 7.09
CA TYR A 21 9.51 -31.34 6.54
C TYR A 21 10.93 -31.76 6.19
N GLU A 22 11.40 -32.84 6.80
CA GLU A 22 12.67 -33.47 6.45
C GLU A 22 12.47 -34.40 5.25
N VAL A 23 13.28 -34.22 4.21
CA VAL A 23 13.25 -35.05 3.00
C VAL A 23 14.19 -36.24 3.16
N GLU A 24 15.40 -35.96 3.63
CA GLU A 24 16.42 -36.92 4.01
C GLU A 24 17.32 -36.30 5.09
N PRO A 25 18.13 -37.10 5.83
CA PRO A 25 18.99 -36.57 6.88
C PRO A 25 19.83 -35.37 6.41
N GLY A 26 19.59 -34.21 7.01
CA GLY A 26 20.30 -32.97 6.69
C GLY A 26 19.84 -32.23 5.43
N VAL A 27 18.67 -32.58 4.89
CA VAL A 27 17.98 -31.85 3.80
C VAL A 27 16.49 -31.78 4.10
N GLY A 28 15.92 -30.58 4.09
CA GLY A 28 14.49 -30.40 4.33
C GLY A 28 14.00 -29.01 3.97
N HIS A 29 12.70 -28.78 4.09
CA HIS A 29 12.09 -27.52 3.71
C HIS A 29 11.02 -27.05 4.68
N PHE A 30 10.89 -25.73 4.78
CA PHE A 30 9.76 -25.07 5.42
C PHE A 30 8.64 -24.80 4.40
N GLY A 31 7.40 -25.06 4.81
CA GLY A 31 6.23 -24.93 3.94
C GLY A 31 6.13 -26.10 2.95
N THR A 32 5.54 -25.88 1.78
CA THR A 32 5.16 -27.01 0.89
C THR A 32 6.33 -27.67 0.16
N GLY A 33 7.48 -27.00 0.03
CA GLY A 33 8.58 -27.49 -0.82
C GLY A 33 8.21 -27.55 -2.31
N TYR A 34 7.18 -26.82 -2.75
CA TYR A 34 6.83 -26.75 -4.17
C TYR A 34 7.70 -25.72 -4.88
N ASN A 35 7.71 -25.74 -6.20
CA ASN A 35 8.32 -24.71 -7.03
C ASN A 35 7.64 -23.33 -6.83
N ALA A 36 8.12 -22.31 -7.53
CA ALA A 36 7.65 -20.93 -7.48
C ALA A 36 7.68 -20.35 -6.05
N TRP A 37 6.54 -20.06 -5.45
CA TRP A 37 6.50 -19.46 -4.11
C TRP A 37 6.82 -20.43 -2.98
N GLY A 38 6.75 -21.75 -3.22
CA GLY A 38 7.10 -22.75 -2.20
C GLY A 38 8.59 -22.70 -1.84
N VAL A 39 9.46 -22.71 -2.86
CA VAL A 39 10.91 -22.55 -2.65
C VAL A 39 11.28 -21.18 -2.10
N GLN A 40 10.60 -20.10 -2.50
CA GLN A 40 10.83 -18.79 -1.91
C GLN A 40 10.39 -18.71 -0.44
N THR A 41 9.34 -19.45 -0.06
CA THR A 41 8.91 -19.59 1.33
C THR A 41 9.99 -20.26 2.16
N ASN A 42 10.60 -21.33 1.63
CA ASN A 42 11.75 -21.98 2.25
C ASN A 42 12.98 -21.06 2.37
N GLN A 43 13.29 -20.29 1.33
CA GLN A 43 14.45 -19.38 1.32
C GLN A 43 14.32 -18.27 2.40
N LYS A 44 13.11 -17.76 2.63
CA LYS A 44 12.88 -16.77 3.70
C LYS A 44 13.00 -17.38 5.11
N TYR A 45 12.52 -18.61 5.29
CA TYR A 45 12.78 -19.38 6.53
C TYR A 45 14.29 -19.54 6.73
N LEU A 46 15.00 -20.01 5.69
CA LEU A 46 16.46 -20.16 5.70
C LEU A 46 17.16 -18.88 6.13
N GLY A 47 16.85 -17.72 5.51
CA GLY A 47 17.46 -16.44 5.86
C GLY A 47 17.22 -16.06 7.33
N THR A 48 16.03 -16.36 7.86
CA THR A 48 15.69 -16.12 9.27
C THR A 48 16.51 -17.03 10.19
N LEU A 49 16.60 -18.33 9.90
CA LEU A 49 17.34 -19.28 10.73
C LEU A 49 18.85 -19.04 10.66
N ALA A 50 19.37 -18.63 9.49
CA ALA A 50 20.77 -18.21 9.34
C ALA A 50 21.08 -16.98 10.20
N HIS A 51 20.18 -16.00 10.25
CA HIS A 51 20.35 -14.83 11.13
C HIS A 51 20.39 -15.24 12.60
N LEU A 52 19.46 -16.11 13.03
CA LEU A 52 19.43 -16.66 14.38
C LEU A 52 20.67 -17.50 14.73
N ALA A 53 21.22 -18.24 13.78
CA ALA A 53 22.46 -19.00 13.97
C ALA A 53 23.70 -18.10 14.11
N SER A 54 23.74 -16.98 13.39
CA SER A 54 24.85 -16.02 13.43
C SER A 54 24.86 -15.13 14.67
N GLY A 55 23.73 -15.02 15.39
CA GLY A 55 23.56 -14.15 16.56
C GLY A 55 23.31 -14.92 17.85
N ALA A 56 23.64 -14.33 19.00
CA ALA A 56 23.32 -14.90 20.32
C ALA A 56 21.90 -14.50 20.74
N VAL A 57 20.88 -15.15 20.16
CA VAL A 57 19.46 -14.88 20.47
C VAL A 57 18.99 -15.74 21.66
N PRO A 58 18.55 -15.14 22.78
CA PRO A 58 18.11 -15.91 23.95
C PRO A 58 16.93 -16.82 23.62
N GLY A 59 17.02 -18.09 24.02
CA GLY A 59 15.96 -19.10 23.79
C GLY A 59 16.10 -19.88 22.48
N VAL A 60 17.11 -19.56 21.66
CA VAL A 60 17.45 -20.29 20.44
C VAL A 60 18.75 -21.07 20.63
N ASP A 61 18.73 -22.36 20.28
CA ASP A 61 19.96 -23.14 20.11
C ASP A 61 20.59 -22.78 18.75
N GLN A 62 21.76 -22.14 18.79
CA GLN A 62 22.48 -21.69 17.59
C GLN A 62 22.85 -22.85 16.66
N GLN A 63 23.21 -24.01 17.21
CA GLN A 63 23.59 -25.17 16.40
C GLN A 63 22.35 -25.73 15.69
N TRP A 64 21.22 -25.83 16.39
CA TRP A 64 19.96 -26.22 15.77
C TRP A 64 19.54 -25.25 14.65
N ALA A 65 19.66 -23.94 14.89
CA ALA A 65 19.32 -22.94 13.90
C ALA A 65 20.23 -23.03 12.65
N LEU A 66 21.54 -23.27 12.87
CA LEU A 66 22.50 -23.52 11.81
C LEU A 66 22.14 -24.77 11.01
N ASP A 67 21.88 -25.89 11.69
CA ASP A 67 21.52 -27.16 11.06
C ASP A 67 20.25 -27.03 10.21
N ARG A 68 19.24 -26.30 10.71
CA ARG A 68 18.01 -25.97 9.96
C ARG A 68 18.29 -25.08 8.75
N ALA A 69 19.09 -24.03 8.90
CA ALA A 69 19.44 -23.14 7.79
C ALA A 69 20.20 -23.89 6.69
N VAL A 70 21.17 -24.74 7.05
CA VAL A 70 21.95 -25.55 6.10
C VAL A 70 21.07 -26.61 5.42
N ALA A 71 20.18 -27.29 6.15
CA ALA A 71 19.26 -28.25 5.57
C ALA A 71 18.30 -27.60 4.57
N ALA A 72 17.80 -26.40 4.89
CA ALA A 72 16.96 -25.60 3.99
C ALA A 72 17.73 -25.12 2.76
N LEU A 73 19.01 -24.72 2.93
CA LEU A 73 19.89 -24.31 1.84
C LEU A 73 20.11 -25.45 0.86
N ARG A 74 20.46 -26.63 1.36
CA ARG A 74 20.64 -27.83 0.55
C ARG A 74 19.39 -28.18 -0.23
N TYR A 75 18.22 -28.08 0.39
CA TYR A 75 16.97 -28.29 -0.33
C TYR A 75 16.82 -27.30 -1.49
N SER A 76 17.02 -26.01 -1.23
CA SER A 76 16.94 -24.97 -2.27
C SER A 76 17.96 -25.20 -3.39
N THR A 77 19.25 -25.41 -3.10
CA THR A 77 20.29 -25.54 -4.13
C THR A 77 20.22 -26.87 -4.89
N ARG A 78 19.80 -27.96 -4.24
CA ARG A 78 19.70 -29.28 -4.89
C ARG A 78 18.49 -29.40 -5.81
N THR A 79 17.39 -28.72 -5.49
CA THR A 79 16.15 -28.75 -6.29
C THR A 79 16.08 -27.65 -7.36
N HIS A 80 17.08 -26.77 -7.40
CA HIS A 80 17.26 -25.80 -8.47
C HIS A 80 17.57 -26.51 -9.81
N LEU A 81 17.34 -25.86 -10.95
CA LEU A 81 17.62 -26.40 -12.30
C LEU A 81 19.09 -26.82 -12.51
N SER A 82 20.02 -26.18 -11.80
CA SER A 82 21.44 -26.57 -11.81
C SER A 82 21.81 -27.63 -10.78
N GLY A 83 20.86 -28.06 -9.94
CA GLY A 83 21.01 -29.11 -8.94
C GLY A 83 20.56 -30.49 -9.45
N PRO A 84 20.85 -31.56 -8.70
CA PRO A 84 20.57 -32.92 -9.11
C PRO A 84 19.13 -33.40 -8.85
N ASP A 85 18.40 -32.72 -7.96
CA ASP A 85 17.14 -33.22 -7.40
C ASP A 85 15.91 -32.46 -7.88
N ARG A 86 14.74 -32.96 -7.52
CA ARG A 86 13.44 -32.34 -7.80
C ARG A 86 12.81 -31.86 -6.50
N ALA A 87 12.06 -30.77 -6.59
CA ALA A 87 11.17 -30.28 -5.55
C ALA A 87 10.06 -31.30 -5.24
N VAL A 88 9.27 -31.06 -4.18
CA VAL A 88 8.22 -32.02 -3.75
C VAL A 88 7.16 -32.25 -4.83
N ASP A 89 6.92 -31.25 -5.68
CA ASP A 89 6.00 -31.33 -6.83
C ASP A 89 6.61 -32.03 -8.07
N ALA A 90 7.75 -32.68 -7.90
CA ALA A 90 8.54 -33.35 -8.94
C ALA A 90 9.09 -32.41 -10.05
N SER A 91 9.05 -31.09 -9.86
CA SER A 91 9.68 -30.13 -10.78
C SER A 91 11.06 -29.67 -10.29
N GLN A 92 11.77 -28.88 -11.09
CA GLN A 92 12.94 -28.11 -10.66
C GLN A 92 12.62 -26.62 -10.81
N TRP A 93 13.20 -25.81 -9.93
CA TRP A 93 12.94 -24.37 -9.90
C TRP A 93 14.14 -23.58 -10.43
N GLY A 94 13.89 -22.38 -10.94
CA GLY A 94 14.92 -21.46 -11.45
C GLY A 94 14.59 -20.91 -12.83
N HIS A 95 15.38 -19.96 -13.31
CA HIS A 95 15.28 -19.39 -14.67
C HIS A 95 13.90 -18.81 -14.97
N THR A 96 13.39 -18.01 -14.03
CA THR A 96 12.16 -17.24 -14.21
C THR A 96 12.38 -15.80 -13.77
N TRP A 97 11.54 -14.88 -14.23
CA TRP A 97 11.62 -13.46 -13.84
C TRP A 97 11.56 -13.20 -12.33
N ILE A 98 11.13 -14.19 -11.54
CA ILE A 98 10.91 -14.07 -10.09
C ILE A 98 11.70 -15.09 -9.26
N SER A 99 12.42 -16.05 -9.85
CA SER A 99 13.08 -17.11 -9.08
C SER A 99 14.11 -16.56 -8.09
N VAL A 100 14.69 -15.41 -8.43
CA VAL A 100 15.76 -14.75 -7.69
C VAL A 100 15.26 -13.97 -6.48
N LEU A 101 13.96 -13.66 -6.41
CA LEU A 101 13.37 -12.87 -5.32
C LEU A 101 13.59 -13.52 -3.94
N GLY A 102 13.40 -14.84 -3.84
CA GLY A 102 13.65 -15.53 -2.58
C GLY A 102 15.13 -15.70 -2.27
N ILE A 103 16.00 -15.79 -3.29
CA ILE A 103 17.45 -15.79 -3.13
C ILE A 103 17.90 -14.47 -2.50
N GLU A 104 17.51 -13.33 -3.07
CA GLU A 104 17.86 -12.01 -2.53
C GLU A 104 17.41 -11.85 -1.07
N ARG A 105 16.27 -12.44 -0.70
CA ARG A 105 15.74 -12.37 0.67
C ARG A 105 16.47 -13.23 1.69
N MET A 106 17.28 -14.19 1.27
CA MET A 106 18.02 -15.05 2.19
C MET A 106 19.49 -14.66 2.35
N MET A 107 20.06 -13.92 1.39
CA MET A 107 21.50 -13.66 1.31
C MET A 107 22.06 -12.84 2.49
N PHE A 108 21.28 -11.90 3.03
CA PHE A 108 21.72 -10.98 4.11
C PHE A 108 22.30 -11.65 5.36
N ALA A 109 21.92 -12.92 5.60
CA ALA A 109 22.38 -13.70 6.73
C ALA A 109 23.27 -14.88 6.32
N LEU A 110 23.17 -15.37 5.10
CA LEU A 110 23.97 -16.50 4.62
C LEU A 110 25.46 -16.21 4.63
N ASP A 111 25.86 -15.01 4.24
CA ASP A 111 27.27 -14.61 4.20
C ASP A 111 27.90 -14.56 5.59
N ARG A 112 27.10 -14.28 6.61
CA ARG A 112 27.53 -14.25 8.02
C ARG A 112 27.81 -15.64 8.58
N LEU A 113 27.29 -16.71 7.97
CA LEU A 113 27.62 -18.08 8.37
C LEU A 113 29.08 -18.42 8.05
N GLY A 114 29.67 -17.79 7.03
CA GLY A 114 31.10 -17.89 6.72
C GLY A 114 31.60 -19.33 6.65
N ASP A 115 32.58 -19.66 7.50
CA ASP A 115 33.24 -20.96 7.58
C ASP A 115 32.32 -22.11 8.05
N GLN A 116 31.15 -21.78 8.62
CA GLN A 116 30.18 -22.77 9.13
C GLN A 116 29.43 -23.51 8.00
N LEU A 117 29.41 -22.95 6.78
CA LEU A 117 28.89 -23.66 5.61
C LEU A 117 29.87 -24.76 5.16
N GLY A 118 29.38 -25.91 4.71
CA GLY A 118 30.25 -26.92 4.10
C GLY A 118 30.87 -26.42 2.78
N GLU A 119 32.03 -26.96 2.38
CA GLU A 119 32.62 -26.66 1.07
C GLU A 119 31.64 -26.98 -0.08
N GLN A 120 30.96 -28.13 0.00
CA GLN A 120 29.93 -28.50 -0.96
C GLN A 120 28.72 -27.54 -0.95
N ASP A 121 28.30 -27.09 0.23
CA ASP A 121 27.17 -26.16 0.36
C ASP A 121 27.48 -24.80 -0.27
N ARG A 122 28.72 -24.31 -0.12
CA ARG A 122 29.21 -23.10 -0.82
C ARG A 122 29.26 -23.29 -2.33
N ALA A 123 29.84 -24.40 -2.80
CA ALA A 123 29.93 -24.70 -4.21
C ALA A 123 28.54 -24.83 -4.87
N ASP A 124 27.57 -25.42 -4.15
CA ASP A 124 26.19 -25.54 -4.60
C ASP A 124 25.48 -24.17 -4.68
N LEU A 125 25.71 -23.29 -3.69
CA LEU A 125 25.21 -21.92 -3.70
C LEU A 125 25.81 -21.12 -4.87
N GLU A 126 27.12 -21.15 -5.05
CA GLU A 126 27.81 -20.44 -6.15
C GLU A 126 27.36 -20.93 -7.53
N ARG A 127 27.17 -22.24 -7.70
CA ARG A 127 26.60 -22.83 -8.93
C ARG A 127 25.18 -22.34 -9.19
N MET A 128 24.34 -22.28 -8.16
CA MET A 128 22.96 -21.78 -8.29
C MET A 128 22.95 -20.30 -8.71
N LEU A 129 23.74 -19.46 -8.02
CA LEU A 129 23.86 -18.03 -8.33
C LEU A 129 24.37 -17.78 -9.75
N ALA A 130 25.44 -18.46 -10.16
CA ALA A 130 25.99 -18.32 -11.52
C ALA A 130 24.97 -18.77 -12.59
N SER A 131 24.20 -19.83 -12.32
CA SER A 131 23.16 -20.32 -13.25
C SER A 131 22.03 -19.31 -13.44
N GLU A 132 21.56 -18.66 -12.36
CA GLU A 132 20.54 -17.62 -12.45
C GLU A 132 21.09 -16.33 -13.08
N ALA A 133 22.32 -15.94 -12.73
CA ALA A 133 23.00 -14.77 -13.31
C ALA A 133 23.22 -14.93 -14.83
N ASP A 134 23.61 -16.12 -15.29
CA ASP A 134 23.75 -16.43 -16.71
C ASP A 134 22.42 -16.32 -17.46
N TRP A 135 21.35 -16.88 -16.90
CA TRP A 135 20.03 -16.78 -17.50
C TRP A 135 19.54 -15.33 -17.54
N LEU A 136 19.70 -14.57 -16.46
CA LEU A 136 19.35 -13.16 -16.42
C LEU A 136 20.14 -12.31 -17.42
N ALA A 137 21.42 -12.63 -17.62
CA ALA A 137 22.30 -11.87 -18.52
C ALA A 137 22.00 -12.08 -20.00
N VAL A 138 21.45 -13.25 -20.38
CA VAL A 138 21.38 -13.67 -21.79
C VAL A 138 19.96 -14.03 -22.24
N GLU A 139 19.16 -14.67 -21.39
CA GLU A 139 17.90 -15.33 -21.75
C GLU A 139 16.67 -14.78 -21.00
N HIS A 140 16.85 -13.74 -20.18
CA HIS A 140 15.78 -13.19 -19.34
C HIS A 140 14.50 -12.90 -20.12
N GLN A 141 13.38 -13.41 -19.61
CA GLN A 141 12.04 -13.14 -20.13
C GLN A 141 11.00 -13.06 -19.01
N ARG A 142 10.00 -12.18 -19.19
CA ARG A 142 8.81 -12.06 -18.34
C ARG A 142 7.56 -11.97 -19.22
N GLY A 143 6.78 -13.05 -19.25
CA GLY A 143 5.69 -13.17 -20.21
C GLY A 143 6.23 -13.13 -21.64
N ASP A 144 5.67 -12.27 -22.49
CA ASP A 144 6.14 -12.08 -23.87
C ASP A 144 7.34 -11.11 -23.98
N GLN A 145 7.74 -10.46 -22.89
CA GLN A 145 8.81 -9.47 -22.88
C GLN A 145 10.17 -10.15 -22.67
N HIS A 146 11.15 -9.77 -23.49
CA HIS A 146 12.53 -10.27 -23.43
C HIS A 146 13.49 -9.16 -23.01
N GLY A 147 14.46 -9.50 -22.15
CA GLY A 147 15.44 -8.54 -21.62
C GLY A 147 14.84 -7.51 -20.67
N VAL A 148 15.58 -6.42 -20.43
CA VAL A 148 15.17 -5.33 -19.55
C VAL A 148 14.07 -4.52 -20.22
N VAL A 149 12.92 -4.39 -19.55
CA VAL A 149 11.79 -3.59 -20.01
C VAL A 149 11.30 -2.68 -18.90
N ALA A 150 10.66 -1.58 -19.31
CA ALA A 150 9.97 -0.66 -18.42
C ALA A 150 8.78 -0.03 -19.17
N GLY A 151 7.74 0.33 -18.42
CA GLY A 151 6.56 1.00 -18.95
C GLY A 151 5.62 1.45 -17.83
N GLN A 152 5.01 2.62 -17.98
CA GLN A 152 4.26 3.26 -16.88
C GLN A 152 2.99 2.51 -16.51
N TRP A 153 2.28 2.00 -17.52
CA TRP A 153 1.00 1.33 -17.35
C TRP A 153 1.16 -0.17 -17.27
N ALA A 154 0.60 -0.81 -16.25
CA ALA A 154 0.57 -2.27 -16.09
C ALA A 154 -0.10 -2.96 -17.28
N SER A 155 -1.07 -2.31 -17.92
CA SER A 155 -1.75 -2.82 -19.12
C SER A 155 -0.82 -3.03 -20.32
N SER A 156 0.36 -2.40 -20.35
CA SER A 156 1.39 -2.62 -21.37
C SER A 156 2.10 -3.98 -21.23
N GLY A 157 1.99 -4.62 -20.06
CA GLY A 157 2.79 -5.79 -19.69
C GLY A 157 4.28 -5.49 -19.44
N ARG A 158 4.69 -4.22 -19.48
CA ARG A 158 6.08 -3.77 -19.33
C ARG A 158 6.38 -3.05 -18.00
N ASN A 159 5.37 -2.81 -17.16
CA ASN A 159 5.57 -2.25 -15.81
C ASN A 159 6.14 -3.31 -14.86
N VAL A 160 7.44 -3.27 -14.62
CA VAL A 160 8.17 -4.33 -13.88
C VAL A 160 9.27 -3.78 -12.94
N PRO A 161 9.05 -2.63 -12.25
CA PRO A 161 10.12 -1.92 -11.53
C PRO A 161 10.82 -2.79 -10.48
N GLU A 162 10.01 -3.51 -9.70
CA GLU A 162 10.49 -4.36 -8.63
C GLU A 162 11.38 -5.48 -9.18
N SER A 163 11.02 -6.01 -10.36
CA SER A 163 11.75 -7.10 -11.01
C SER A 163 13.08 -6.66 -11.55
N ASN A 164 13.12 -5.46 -12.10
CA ASN A 164 14.36 -4.87 -12.53
C ASN A 164 15.33 -4.75 -11.34
N LEU A 165 14.86 -4.28 -10.18
CA LEU A 165 15.72 -4.15 -8.99
C LEU A 165 16.24 -5.50 -8.46
N TRP A 166 15.38 -6.50 -8.26
CA TRP A 166 15.86 -7.78 -7.70
C TRP A 166 16.71 -8.59 -8.68
N ASN A 167 16.44 -8.49 -9.98
CA ASN A 167 17.26 -9.17 -11.00
C ASN A 167 18.63 -8.50 -11.11
N GLY A 168 18.67 -7.17 -11.13
CA GLY A 168 19.92 -6.41 -11.09
C GLY A 168 20.72 -6.70 -9.83
N SER A 169 20.06 -6.77 -8.67
CA SER A 169 20.72 -7.04 -7.38
C SER A 169 21.40 -8.41 -7.35
N LEU A 170 20.73 -9.46 -7.84
CA LEU A 170 21.33 -10.79 -7.94
C LEU A 170 22.56 -10.79 -8.85
N LEU A 171 22.47 -10.16 -10.03
CA LEU A 171 23.57 -10.09 -10.98
C LEU A 171 24.80 -9.40 -10.38
N TRP A 172 24.59 -8.24 -9.75
CA TRP A 172 25.66 -7.49 -9.07
C TRP A 172 26.29 -8.32 -7.96
N ARG A 173 25.47 -8.90 -7.09
CA ARG A 173 25.91 -9.77 -5.98
C ARG A 173 26.73 -10.94 -6.49
N THR A 174 26.25 -11.62 -7.53
CA THR A 174 26.94 -12.80 -8.08
C THR A 174 28.29 -12.43 -8.66
N ALA A 175 28.37 -11.31 -9.39
CA ALA A 175 29.63 -10.81 -9.93
C ALA A 175 30.61 -10.33 -8.86
N ALA A 176 30.10 -9.81 -7.74
CA ALA A 176 30.90 -9.41 -6.59
C ALA A 176 31.47 -10.62 -5.82
N ARG A 177 30.71 -11.71 -5.74
CA ARG A 177 31.12 -12.96 -5.09
C ARG A 177 32.08 -13.80 -5.93
N GLN A 178 31.93 -13.75 -7.24
CA GLN A 178 32.73 -14.53 -8.18
C GLN A 178 33.50 -13.61 -9.15
N PRO A 179 34.42 -12.76 -8.66
CA PRO A 179 35.10 -11.75 -9.49
C PRO A 179 35.96 -12.36 -10.59
N ASP A 180 36.50 -13.56 -10.38
CA ASP A 180 37.34 -14.28 -11.35
C ASP A 180 36.52 -15.09 -12.36
N HIS A 181 35.18 -15.10 -12.25
CA HIS A 181 34.34 -15.79 -13.22
C HIS A 181 34.43 -15.09 -14.59
N PRO A 182 34.61 -15.82 -15.72
CA PRO A 182 34.76 -15.22 -17.04
C PRO A 182 33.60 -14.31 -17.51
N ARG A 183 32.44 -14.38 -16.85
CA ARG A 183 31.24 -13.55 -17.13
C ARG A 183 30.96 -12.49 -16.06
N ALA A 184 31.80 -12.34 -15.05
CA ALA A 184 31.54 -11.42 -13.94
C ALA A 184 31.31 -9.97 -14.41
N GLU A 185 32.10 -9.49 -15.36
CA GLU A 185 31.92 -8.16 -15.97
C GLU A 185 30.58 -8.05 -16.73
N GLN A 186 30.24 -9.06 -17.53
CA GLN A 186 28.94 -9.10 -18.24
C GLN A 186 27.75 -9.05 -17.27
N TRP A 187 27.85 -9.75 -16.14
CA TRP A 187 26.81 -9.70 -15.11
C TRP A 187 26.71 -8.31 -14.49
N ARG A 188 27.83 -7.61 -14.22
CA ARG A 188 27.82 -6.23 -13.70
C ARG A 188 27.17 -5.26 -14.68
N GLU A 189 27.55 -5.32 -15.95
CA GLU A 189 26.98 -4.49 -17.01
C GLU A 189 25.46 -4.66 -17.12
N LYS A 190 24.99 -5.91 -17.10
CA LYS A 190 23.55 -6.18 -17.10
C LYS A 190 22.86 -5.73 -15.81
N ALA A 191 23.53 -5.84 -14.67
CA ALA A 191 22.99 -5.39 -13.39
C ALA A 191 22.65 -3.89 -13.40
N ILE A 192 23.58 -3.07 -13.92
CA ILE A 192 23.40 -1.61 -14.03
C ILE A 192 22.21 -1.30 -14.95
N GLU A 193 22.10 -1.97 -16.11
CA GLU A 193 20.96 -1.80 -17.02
C GLU A 193 19.62 -2.10 -16.34
N PHE A 194 19.55 -3.18 -15.56
CA PHE A 194 18.36 -3.50 -14.76
C PHE A 194 18.08 -2.40 -13.71
N MET A 195 19.06 -2.01 -12.90
CA MET A 195 18.86 -1.06 -11.79
C MET A 195 18.44 0.33 -12.27
N VAL A 196 19.03 0.85 -13.35
CA VAL A 196 18.63 2.13 -13.98
C VAL A 196 17.15 2.12 -14.38
N ASN A 197 16.62 0.95 -14.74
CA ASN A 197 15.21 0.78 -15.12
C ASN A 197 14.32 0.33 -13.95
N GLY A 198 14.80 0.35 -12.71
CA GLY A 198 14.02 0.04 -11.51
C GLY A 198 13.00 1.13 -11.21
N VAL A 199 13.47 2.27 -10.70
CA VAL A 199 12.66 3.44 -10.33
C VAL A 199 12.69 4.51 -11.43
N SER A 200 12.67 4.09 -12.70
CA SER A 200 12.83 5.01 -13.84
C SER A 200 11.59 5.86 -14.10
N VAL A 201 11.83 7.12 -14.48
CA VAL A 201 10.82 8.14 -14.84
C VAL A 201 11.04 8.63 -16.28
N SER A 202 10.10 9.42 -16.82
CA SER A 202 10.15 9.84 -18.23
C SER A 202 11.37 10.71 -18.54
N ALA A 203 11.77 11.54 -17.58
CA ALA A 203 12.92 12.45 -17.71
C ALA A 203 14.27 11.74 -17.87
N ASP A 204 14.37 10.47 -17.48
CA ASP A 204 15.62 9.69 -17.57
C ASP A 204 16.06 9.46 -19.01
N ALA A 205 15.13 9.51 -19.97
CA ALA A 205 15.42 9.36 -21.40
C ALA A 205 16.42 10.41 -21.93
N ASP A 206 16.47 11.58 -21.29
CA ASP A 206 17.32 12.71 -21.67
C ASP A 206 18.34 13.06 -20.56
N SER A 207 18.51 12.18 -19.56
CA SER A 207 19.40 12.45 -18.43
C SER A 207 20.88 12.32 -18.79
N ASP A 208 21.65 13.39 -18.52
CA ASP A 208 23.11 13.42 -18.63
C ASP A 208 23.83 12.86 -17.39
N GLN A 209 23.08 12.41 -16.38
CA GLN A 209 23.67 11.80 -15.18
C GLN A 209 24.44 10.53 -15.56
N VAL A 210 25.66 10.40 -15.03
CA VAL A 210 26.50 9.21 -15.18
C VAL A 210 26.48 8.44 -13.87
N LEU A 211 26.11 7.17 -13.93
CA LEU A 211 26.08 6.23 -12.80
C LEU A 211 26.81 4.96 -13.19
N ASP A 212 27.70 4.47 -12.32
CA ASP A 212 28.48 3.25 -12.57
C ASP A 212 29.17 3.26 -13.96
N GLY A 213 29.67 4.44 -14.37
CA GLY A 213 30.35 4.65 -15.66
C GLY A 213 29.44 4.81 -16.89
N HIS A 214 28.11 4.76 -16.72
CA HIS A 214 27.14 4.80 -17.82
C HIS A 214 26.22 6.02 -17.72
N ARG A 215 25.90 6.65 -18.85
CA ARG A 215 24.85 7.68 -18.87
C ARG A 215 23.49 7.01 -18.69
N VAL A 216 22.65 7.57 -17.83
CA VAL A 216 21.29 7.08 -17.57
C VAL A 216 20.48 6.98 -18.87
N ALA A 217 20.54 8.01 -19.72
CA ALA A 217 19.85 8.02 -21.01
C ALA A 217 20.22 6.84 -21.94
N ASP A 218 21.48 6.38 -21.90
CA ASP A 218 21.95 5.30 -22.77
C ASP A 218 21.39 3.92 -22.33
N LEU A 219 21.10 3.77 -21.04
CA LEU A 219 20.56 2.55 -20.43
C LEU A 219 19.03 2.57 -20.27
N HIS A 220 18.38 3.72 -20.44
CA HIS A 220 16.93 3.85 -20.27
C HIS A 220 16.14 2.98 -21.27
N ARG A 221 15.12 2.26 -20.78
CA ARG A 221 14.22 1.38 -21.56
C ARG A 221 12.75 1.76 -21.45
N GLY A 222 12.46 2.84 -20.73
CA GLY A 222 11.13 3.36 -20.44
C GLY A 222 10.98 3.74 -18.97
N ALA A 223 9.94 4.50 -18.67
CA ALA A 223 9.58 4.87 -17.31
C ALA A 223 8.69 3.78 -16.69
N ASN A 224 9.09 3.23 -15.54
CA ASN A 224 8.19 2.38 -14.74
C ASN A 224 7.30 3.21 -13.82
N PHE A 225 7.75 4.40 -13.44
CA PHE A 225 7.02 5.34 -12.61
C PHE A 225 6.52 6.51 -13.45
N PHE A 226 5.48 7.17 -12.95
CA PHE A 226 5.14 8.51 -13.40
C PHE A 226 6.12 9.50 -12.77
N ASP A 227 6.18 10.72 -13.32
CA ASP A 227 7.17 11.71 -12.91
C ASP A 227 7.00 12.16 -11.44
N ASP A 228 5.79 12.02 -10.87
CA ASP A 228 5.49 12.25 -9.45
C ASP A 228 5.58 10.97 -8.59
N TYR A 229 6.20 9.90 -9.11
CA TYR A 229 6.41 8.61 -8.45
C TYR A 229 5.13 7.83 -8.10
N ALA A 230 4.00 8.14 -8.72
CA ALA A 230 2.89 7.19 -8.77
C ALA A 230 3.34 5.92 -9.52
N LEU A 231 2.74 4.79 -9.17
CA LEU A 231 3.06 3.48 -9.75
C LEU A 231 1.78 2.73 -10.12
N ASP A 232 1.51 2.58 -11.42
CA ASP A 232 0.45 1.70 -11.92
C ASP A 232 1.00 0.27 -12.05
N HIS A 233 0.92 -0.48 -10.95
CA HIS A 233 1.37 -1.88 -10.92
C HIS A 233 0.22 -2.80 -10.56
N HIS A 234 0.02 -3.85 -11.37
CA HIS A 234 -1.19 -4.68 -11.36
C HIS A 234 -2.48 -3.89 -11.69
N GLY A 235 -2.37 -2.76 -12.39
CA GLY A 235 -3.48 -1.95 -12.90
C GLY A 235 -4.14 -1.04 -11.87
N TYR A 236 -3.40 -0.67 -10.82
CA TYR A 236 -3.83 0.33 -9.84
C TYR A 236 -2.62 1.01 -9.18
N LEU A 237 -2.87 2.11 -8.45
CA LEU A 237 -1.86 2.80 -7.63
C LEU A 237 -1.33 1.86 -6.55
N ASN A 238 -0.14 1.31 -6.75
CA ASN A 238 0.37 0.24 -5.93
C ASN A 238 1.47 0.69 -4.98
N LEU A 239 1.07 1.31 -3.87
CA LEU A 239 1.99 1.73 -2.82
C LEU A 239 2.81 0.55 -2.26
N GLY A 240 2.22 -0.64 -2.21
CA GLY A 240 2.93 -1.83 -1.75
C GLY A 240 4.16 -2.13 -2.59
N TYR A 241 4.07 -2.00 -3.91
CA TYR A 241 5.19 -2.27 -4.82
C TYR A 241 6.20 -1.12 -4.91
N MET A 242 5.79 0.11 -4.59
CA MET A 242 6.74 1.21 -4.30
C MET A 242 7.69 0.81 -3.16
N VAL A 243 7.13 0.27 -2.06
CA VAL A 243 7.93 -0.24 -0.93
C VAL A 243 8.78 -1.44 -1.33
N ILE A 244 8.29 -2.36 -2.18
CA ILE A 244 9.12 -3.49 -2.65
C ILE A 244 10.37 -3.00 -3.39
N CYS A 245 10.26 -1.92 -4.17
CA CYS A 245 11.41 -1.30 -4.85
C CYS A 245 12.44 -0.77 -3.84
N ALA A 246 12.01 0.06 -2.90
CA ALA A 246 12.89 0.62 -1.86
C ALA A 246 13.50 -0.48 -0.96
N SER A 247 12.72 -1.53 -0.66
CA SER A 247 13.21 -2.66 0.15
C SER A 247 14.30 -3.47 -0.54
N HIS A 248 14.29 -3.57 -1.89
CA HIS A 248 15.38 -4.25 -2.60
C HIS A 248 16.65 -3.41 -2.64
N ALA A 249 16.53 -2.08 -2.76
CA ALA A 249 17.68 -1.21 -2.55
C ALA A 249 18.27 -1.40 -1.15
N ALA A 250 17.44 -1.48 -0.11
CA ALA A 250 17.90 -1.77 1.24
C ALA A 250 18.66 -3.10 1.32
N ILE A 251 18.12 -4.18 0.72
CA ILE A 251 18.72 -5.52 0.76
C ILE A 251 20.12 -5.51 0.14
N LEU A 252 20.29 -4.96 -1.06
CA LEU A 252 21.61 -4.94 -1.69
C LEU A 252 22.56 -3.97 -0.98
N HIS A 253 22.09 -2.79 -0.58
CA HIS A 253 22.89 -1.78 0.14
C HIS A 253 23.57 -2.35 1.38
N PHE A 254 22.78 -2.95 2.27
CA PHE A 254 23.32 -3.49 3.51
C PHE A 254 24.12 -4.77 3.30
N ASP A 255 23.81 -5.59 2.31
CA ASP A 255 24.59 -6.81 2.07
C ASP A 255 25.98 -6.50 1.47
N MET A 256 26.06 -5.52 0.56
CA MET A 256 27.36 -5.05 0.06
C MET A 256 28.20 -4.47 1.19
N ALA A 257 27.61 -3.61 2.02
CA ALA A 257 28.30 -3.00 3.16
C ALA A 257 28.79 -4.05 4.18
N ALA A 258 27.96 -5.04 4.51
CA ALA A 258 28.33 -6.14 5.41
C ALA A 258 29.53 -6.96 4.89
N ASN A 259 29.71 -7.02 3.56
CA ASN A 259 30.84 -7.68 2.90
C ASN A 259 32.01 -6.72 2.59
N GLY A 260 32.01 -5.49 3.12
CA GLY A 260 33.06 -4.49 2.89
C GLY A 260 33.11 -3.96 1.45
N GLN A 261 31.98 -4.05 0.73
CA GLN A 261 31.82 -3.61 -0.65
C GLN A 261 30.88 -2.41 -0.72
N GLN A 262 31.00 -1.63 -1.80
CA GLN A 262 30.06 -0.56 -2.11
C GLN A 262 28.91 -1.10 -2.97
N ALA A 263 27.70 -0.63 -2.67
CA ALA A 263 26.57 -0.81 -3.55
C ALA A 263 26.76 0.02 -4.85
N PRO A 264 26.21 -0.43 -5.99
CA PRO A 264 26.30 0.31 -7.24
C PRO A 264 25.48 1.61 -7.15
N GLU A 265 25.95 2.68 -7.79
CA GLU A 265 25.30 3.99 -7.77
C GLU A 265 23.89 3.91 -8.37
N SER A 266 23.71 3.11 -9.42
CA SER A 266 22.43 2.86 -10.11
C SER A 266 21.36 2.22 -9.22
N LEU A 267 21.72 1.56 -8.11
CA LEU A 267 20.76 1.02 -7.13
C LEU A 267 19.92 2.14 -6.49
N HIS A 268 20.56 3.30 -6.30
CA HIS A 268 20.05 4.42 -5.52
C HIS A 268 19.30 5.45 -6.38
N LEU A 269 19.33 5.30 -7.71
CA LEU A 269 18.63 6.17 -8.65
C LEU A 269 17.15 6.31 -8.26
N HIS A 270 16.73 7.56 -8.02
CA HIS A 270 15.37 7.97 -7.64
C HIS A 270 14.81 7.42 -6.31
N GLN A 271 15.62 6.76 -5.48
CA GLN A 271 15.14 6.18 -4.23
C GLN A 271 14.76 7.24 -3.19
N ALA A 272 15.39 8.41 -3.22
CA ALA A 272 15.09 9.50 -2.30
C ALA A 272 13.69 10.07 -2.55
N GLU A 273 13.37 10.33 -3.81
CA GLU A 273 12.09 10.87 -4.26
C GLU A 273 10.97 9.85 -4.07
N LEU A 274 11.22 8.58 -4.41
CA LEU A 274 10.31 7.48 -4.11
C LEU A 274 10.01 7.38 -2.61
N TRP A 275 11.04 7.50 -1.77
CA TRP A 275 10.88 7.49 -0.33
C TRP A 275 10.03 8.66 0.17
N GLN A 276 10.20 9.88 -0.37
CA GLN A 276 9.34 11.02 0.01
C GLN A 276 7.86 10.76 -0.28
N ALA A 277 7.54 10.11 -1.42
CA ALA A 277 6.18 9.70 -1.72
C ALA A 277 5.68 8.65 -0.71
N ILE A 278 6.45 7.60 -0.42
CA ILE A 278 6.10 6.53 0.54
C ILE A 278 5.90 7.08 1.96
N LYS A 279 6.85 7.89 2.44
CA LYS A 279 6.85 8.46 3.79
C LYS A 279 5.59 9.30 4.03
N ARG A 280 5.19 10.11 3.03
CA ARG A 280 4.01 10.98 3.15
C ARG A 280 2.71 10.22 3.37
N VAL A 281 2.61 9.00 2.86
CA VAL A 281 1.47 8.09 3.04
C VAL A 281 1.78 6.93 3.99
N THR A 282 2.66 7.15 4.97
CA THR A 282 2.89 6.25 6.11
C THR A 282 2.31 6.89 7.37
N PHE A 283 1.45 6.19 8.09
CA PHE A 283 0.91 6.63 9.38
C PHE A 283 2.03 6.70 10.43
N ALA A 284 1.89 7.56 11.44
CA ALA A 284 2.90 7.69 12.49
C ALA A 284 3.10 6.39 13.33
N ASP A 285 2.15 5.45 13.27
CA ASP A 285 2.26 4.12 13.87
C ASP A 285 3.09 3.11 13.03
N GLY A 286 3.62 3.53 11.88
CA GLY A 286 4.43 2.70 10.97
C GLY A 286 3.61 1.90 9.95
N ARG A 287 2.29 2.06 9.87
CA ARG A 287 1.47 1.43 8.82
C ARG A 287 1.47 2.23 7.53
N LEU A 288 1.40 1.53 6.40
CA LEU A 288 1.15 2.16 5.11
C LEU A 288 -0.32 2.58 5.00
N ALA A 289 -0.57 3.87 4.75
CA ALA A 289 -1.86 4.35 4.27
C ALA A 289 -2.00 3.95 2.80
N ARG A 290 -2.62 2.78 2.55
CA ARG A 290 -2.80 2.24 1.20
C ARG A 290 -3.84 3.05 0.40
N VAL A 291 -3.51 4.29 0.06
CA VAL A 291 -4.40 5.27 -0.61
C VAL A 291 -4.89 4.81 -1.98
N GLY A 292 -4.13 3.93 -2.67
CA GLY A 292 -4.52 3.26 -3.91
C GLY A 292 -5.15 1.87 -3.72
N GLY A 293 -5.26 1.43 -2.48
CA GLY A 293 -5.72 0.13 -2.05
C GLY A 293 -4.70 -1.00 -2.16
N ASP A 294 -5.20 -2.23 -2.07
CA ASP A 294 -4.38 -3.43 -2.08
C ASP A 294 -5.21 -4.65 -2.50
N SER A 295 -4.64 -5.46 -3.39
CA SER A 295 -5.17 -6.75 -3.82
C SER A 295 -4.69 -7.93 -2.98
N ARG A 296 -3.89 -7.67 -1.94
CA ARG A 296 -3.32 -8.67 -1.04
C ARG A 296 -4.00 -8.65 0.35
N VAL A 297 -3.56 -9.61 1.18
CA VAL A 297 -3.89 -9.70 2.61
C VAL A 297 -3.50 -8.39 3.29
N ARG A 298 -4.42 -7.86 4.11
CA ARG A 298 -4.24 -6.58 4.79
C ARG A 298 -3.08 -6.66 5.79
N TYR A 299 -2.20 -5.66 5.76
CA TYR A 299 -1.06 -5.51 6.67
C TYR A 299 -0.22 -6.79 6.78
N ALA A 300 0.16 -7.32 5.61
CA ALA A 300 1.08 -8.43 5.43
C ALA A 300 2.04 -8.09 4.27
N TYR A 301 2.68 -9.07 3.64
CA TYR A 301 3.61 -8.93 2.49
C TYR A 301 4.29 -7.55 2.34
N CYS A 302 3.78 -6.62 1.52
CA CYS A 302 4.44 -5.34 1.28
C CYS A 302 4.59 -4.45 2.52
N GLN A 303 3.71 -4.59 3.53
CA GLN A 303 3.88 -3.91 4.81
C GLN A 303 5.15 -4.39 5.51
N GLU A 304 5.47 -5.68 5.46
CA GLU A 304 6.63 -6.26 6.15
C GLU A 304 7.94 -5.73 5.58
N TYR A 305 8.01 -5.56 4.26
CA TYR A 305 9.19 -5.02 3.58
C TYR A 305 9.40 -3.51 3.75
N LEU A 306 8.47 -2.82 4.43
CA LEU A 306 8.74 -1.46 4.93
C LEU A 306 9.83 -1.48 6.01
N LEU A 307 9.94 -2.55 6.81
CA LEU A 307 10.94 -2.67 7.88
C LEU A 307 12.39 -2.48 7.38
N PRO A 308 12.90 -3.23 6.38
CA PRO A 308 14.23 -2.97 5.84
C PRO A 308 14.34 -1.62 5.13
N THR A 309 13.26 -1.14 4.51
CA THR A 309 13.22 0.18 3.86
C THR A 309 13.46 1.31 4.86
N LEU A 310 12.89 1.21 6.07
CA LEU A 310 13.04 2.22 7.11
C LEU A 310 14.48 2.31 7.63
N VAL A 311 15.17 1.17 7.76
CA VAL A 311 16.59 1.19 8.14
C VAL A 311 17.43 1.82 7.02
N TYR A 312 17.12 1.52 5.75
CA TYR A 312 17.78 2.14 4.60
C TYR A 312 17.51 3.65 4.49
N ALA A 313 16.29 4.09 4.77
CA ALA A 313 15.95 5.50 4.80
C ALA A 313 16.70 6.26 5.89
N ALA A 314 16.87 5.66 7.07
CA ALA A 314 17.68 6.23 8.14
C ALA A 314 19.17 6.33 7.75
N ASP A 315 19.72 5.26 7.14
CA ASP A 315 21.15 5.15 6.83
C ASP A 315 21.57 5.94 5.60
N HIS A 316 20.96 5.64 4.45
CA HIS A 316 21.38 6.14 3.15
C HIS A 316 20.67 7.45 2.76
N LEU A 317 19.39 7.59 3.13
CA LEU A 317 18.59 8.78 2.79
C LEU A 317 18.62 9.85 3.89
N GLY A 318 19.23 9.56 5.04
CA GLY A 318 19.37 10.48 6.15
C GLY A 318 18.05 10.90 6.80
N ASP A 319 17.01 10.06 6.72
CA ASP A 319 15.69 10.39 7.29
C ASP A 319 15.70 10.24 8.82
N PRO A 320 15.52 11.35 9.57
CA PRO A 320 15.60 11.31 11.03
C PRO A 320 14.41 10.59 11.69
N HIS A 321 13.31 10.35 10.99
CA HIS A 321 12.09 9.73 11.54
C HIS A 321 11.98 8.24 11.25
N ALA A 322 12.82 7.70 10.37
CA ALA A 322 12.61 6.34 9.86
C ALA A 322 12.77 5.26 10.94
N LEU A 323 13.65 5.47 11.93
CA LEU A 323 13.81 4.52 13.04
C LEU A 323 12.64 4.57 14.03
N ASP A 324 11.99 5.72 14.22
CA ASP A 324 10.80 5.82 15.05
C ASP A 324 9.61 5.07 14.42
N LEU A 325 9.43 5.22 13.10
CA LEU A 325 8.45 4.46 12.33
C LEU A 325 8.74 2.95 12.37
N LEU A 326 10.02 2.56 12.36
CA LEU A 326 10.43 1.16 12.46
C LEU A 326 10.02 0.58 13.81
N ASP A 327 10.32 1.29 14.90
CA ASP A 327 10.00 0.85 16.25
C ASP A 327 8.48 0.80 16.47
N ALA A 328 7.72 1.76 15.92
CA ALA A 328 6.26 1.73 15.94
C ALA A 328 5.68 0.53 15.19
N GLN A 329 6.20 0.23 13.99
CA GLN A 329 5.76 -0.93 13.21
C GLN A 329 6.09 -2.25 13.91
N LEU A 330 7.27 -2.37 14.53
CA LEU A 330 7.66 -3.56 15.29
C LEU A 330 6.76 -3.79 16.51
N GLU A 331 6.25 -2.74 17.14
CA GLU A 331 5.27 -2.88 18.22
C GLU A 331 3.92 -3.43 17.73
N LEU A 332 3.47 -3.02 16.54
CA LEU A 332 2.28 -3.62 15.91
C LEU A 332 2.46 -5.11 15.60
N VAL A 333 3.65 -5.50 15.11
CA VAL A 333 4.00 -6.91 14.90
C VAL A 333 3.99 -7.66 16.23
N ALA A 334 4.55 -7.07 17.28
CA ALA A 334 4.57 -7.66 18.61
C ALA A 334 3.17 -7.82 19.22
N GLN A 335 2.29 -6.85 19.02
CA GLN A 335 0.89 -6.92 19.45
C GLN A 335 0.16 -8.11 18.79
N GLU A 336 0.30 -8.27 17.47
CA GLU A 336 -0.34 -9.38 16.75
C GLU A 336 0.20 -10.74 17.19
N ALA A 337 1.52 -10.88 17.34
CA ALA A 337 2.13 -12.12 17.83
C ALA A 337 1.67 -12.47 19.26
N ARG A 338 1.58 -11.47 20.17
CA ARG A 338 1.05 -11.65 21.53
C ARG A 338 -0.41 -12.09 21.52
N PHE A 339 -1.23 -11.52 20.62
CA PHE A 339 -2.63 -11.91 20.47
C PHE A 339 -2.78 -13.38 20.06
N ASN A 340 -1.92 -13.87 19.16
CA ASN A 340 -1.91 -15.29 18.77
C ASN A 340 -1.50 -16.19 19.94
N GLY A 341 -0.40 -15.83 20.61
CA GLY A 341 0.09 -16.50 21.81
C GLY A 341 0.68 -17.90 21.59
N ASP A 342 0.91 -18.30 20.33
CA ASP A 342 1.40 -19.63 19.96
C ASP A 342 2.74 -19.61 19.21
N GLY A 343 3.35 -18.43 19.06
CA GLY A 343 4.59 -18.17 18.33
C GLY A 343 4.41 -17.78 16.86
N SER A 344 3.22 -17.96 16.27
CA SER A 344 2.94 -17.46 14.92
C SER A 344 2.80 -15.94 14.87
N PHE A 345 3.10 -15.34 13.71
CA PHE A 345 2.89 -13.92 13.52
C PHE A 345 1.45 -13.54 13.18
N TYR A 346 0.77 -14.34 12.36
CA TYR A 346 -0.59 -14.02 11.90
C TYR A 346 -1.66 -14.91 12.53
N GLY A 347 -1.33 -16.18 12.75
CA GLY A 347 -2.10 -17.12 13.58
C GLY A 347 -3.61 -17.00 13.44
N ARG A 348 -4.25 -16.50 14.49
CA ARG A 348 -5.71 -16.43 14.63
C ARG A 348 -6.37 -15.54 13.58
N ARG A 349 -5.74 -14.43 13.18
CA ARG A 349 -6.32 -13.51 12.20
C ARG A 349 -6.44 -14.16 10.82
N LEU A 350 -5.46 -15.01 10.46
CA LEU A 350 -5.40 -15.67 9.15
C LEU A 350 -5.68 -17.18 9.21
N ASN A 351 -6.38 -17.67 10.23
CA ASN A 351 -6.65 -19.11 10.41
C ASN A 351 -7.40 -19.72 9.21
N GLU A 352 -8.42 -19.03 8.67
CA GLU A 352 -9.14 -19.49 7.48
C GLU A 352 -8.21 -19.62 6.26
N LEU A 353 -7.25 -18.71 6.11
CA LEU A 353 -6.24 -18.78 5.04
C LEU A 353 -5.26 -19.94 5.28
N ALA A 354 -4.90 -20.20 6.54
CA ALA A 354 -4.05 -21.34 6.90
C ALA A 354 -4.70 -22.67 6.49
N GLU A 355 -6.01 -22.80 6.67
CA GLU A 355 -6.77 -23.99 6.26
C GLU A 355 -6.97 -24.06 4.74
N ALA A 356 -7.39 -22.95 4.11
CA ALA A 356 -7.71 -22.92 2.68
C ALA A 356 -6.46 -22.95 1.78
N SER A 357 -5.35 -22.38 2.24
CA SER A 357 -4.09 -22.31 1.49
C SER A 357 -2.88 -22.29 2.43
N PRO A 358 -2.45 -23.46 2.95
CA PRO A 358 -1.20 -23.57 3.71
C PRO A 358 0.01 -23.02 2.94
N TYR A 359 -0.02 -23.13 1.61
CA TYR A 359 0.97 -22.56 0.70
C TYR A 359 1.09 -21.03 0.82
N TYR A 360 -0.04 -20.30 0.80
CA TYR A 360 0.00 -18.85 0.93
C TYR A 360 0.22 -18.41 2.39
N TYR A 361 -0.36 -19.12 3.36
CA TYR A 361 -0.20 -18.80 4.77
C TYR A 361 1.27 -18.88 5.24
N THR A 362 1.96 -19.99 4.97
CA THR A 362 3.38 -20.16 5.34
C THR A 362 4.31 -19.16 4.64
N ARG A 363 3.94 -18.74 3.41
CA ARG A 363 4.61 -17.64 2.72
C ARG A 363 4.52 -16.34 3.52
N LEU A 364 3.34 -15.97 4.02
CA LEU A 364 3.17 -14.72 4.78
C LEU A 364 3.95 -14.75 6.09
N GLU A 365 3.86 -15.86 6.82
CA GLU A 365 4.63 -16.09 8.06
C GLU A 365 6.14 -15.87 7.84
N SER A 366 6.69 -16.51 6.80
CA SER A 366 8.11 -16.34 6.46
C SER A 366 8.46 -14.95 5.89
N ASP A 367 7.53 -14.25 5.21
CA ASP A 367 7.74 -12.86 4.76
C ASP A 367 7.98 -11.91 5.95
N ARG A 368 7.19 -12.06 7.02
CA ARG A 368 7.37 -11.25 8.22
C ARG A 368 8.63 -11.64 8.99
N ALA A 369 8.86 -12.94 9.17
CA ALA A 369 10.03 -13.45 9.87
C ALA A 369 11.34 -12.91 9.26
N VAL A 370 11.48 -13.03 7.93
CA VAL A 370 12.71 -12.59 7.26
C VAL A 370 12.85 -11.07 7.29
N SER A 371 11.75 -10.31 7.17
CA SER A 371 11.80 -8.84 7.19
C SER A 371 12.17 -8.29 8.56
N VAL A 372 11.69 -8.91 9.65
CA VAL A 372 12.11 -8.59 11.03
C VAL A 372 13.59 -8.93 11.23
N ALA A 373 14.05 -10.08 10.74
CA ALA A 373 15.46 -10.48 10.80
C ALA A 373 16.36 -9.51 10.03
N MET A 374 15.95 -9.09 8.82
CA MET A 374 16.65 -8.05 8.04
C MET A 374 16.74 -6.73 8.81
N ALA A 375 15.62 -6.25 9.37
CA ALA A 375 15.62 -4.99 10.12
C ALA A 375 16.58 -5.02 11.32
N GLN A 376 16.63 -6.14 12.06
CA GLN A 376 17.63 -6.33 13.11
C GLN A 376 19.06 -6.34 12.56
N ALA A 377 19.30 -7.12 11.51
CA ALA A 377 20.59 -7.27 10.89
C ALA A 377 21.14 -5.95 10.33
N TYR A 378 20.28 -5.11 9.75
CA TYR A 378 20.64 -3.82 9.18
C TYR A 378 20.78 -2.74 10.24
N ARG A 379 19.92 -2.72 11.27
CA ARG A 379 20.05 -1.78 12.39
C ARG A 379 21.39 -1.95 13.11
N SER A 380 21.92 -3.18 13.18
CA SER A 380 23.25 -3.44 13.75
C SER A 380 24.43 -2.88 12.93
N GLN A 381 24.20 -2.51 11.68
CA GLN A 381 25.19 -1.88 10.79
C GLN A 381 25.16 -0.35 10.87
N LEU A 382 24.13 0.26 11.49
CA LEU A 382 24.06 1.70 11.62
C LEU A 382 25.25 2.23 12.43
N GLY A 383 25.94 3.24 11.90
CA GLY A 383 27.04 3.92 12.60
C GLY A 383 28.40 3.19 12.56
N SER A 384 28.55 2.07 11.85
CA SER A 384 29.85 1.41 11.69
C SER A 384 30.83 2.14 10.75
N GLY A 385 30.52 3.36 10.33
CA GLY A 385 31.39 4.22 9.50
C GLY A 385 31.65 3.68 8.08
N SER A 386 30.93 2.63 7.68
CA SER A 386 31.11 1.87 6.43
C SER A 386 30.30 2.41 5.25
N HIS A 387 29.43 3.41 5.47
CA HIS A 387 28.55 3.94 4.44
C HIS A 387 29.13 5.25 3.90
N GLY A 388 29.87 5.16 2.79
CA GLY A 388 30.29 6.34 2.04
C GLY A 388 29.06 7.07 1.55
N ALA A 389 28.79 8.25 2.13
CA ALA A 389 27.91 9.22 1.50
C ALA A 389 28.43 9.46 0.07
N GLY A 390 27.61 9.21 -0.94
CA GLY A 390 27.95 9.42 -2.34
C GLY A 390 28.47 10.84 -2.54
N SER A 391 29.74 10.94 -2.94
CA SER A 391 30.40 12.19 -3.27
C SER A 391 29.84 12.72 -4.60
N GLY A 392 29.09 13.81 -4.53
CA GLY A 392 28.52 14.47 -5.71
C GLY A 392 28.23 15.96 -5.53
N ALA A 393 29.04 16.69 -4.75
CA ALA A 393 29.20 18.13 -4.88
C ALA A 393 30.41 18.59 -4.04
N GLU A 394 31.38 19.24 -4.68
CA GLU A 394 32.46 19.95 -3.99
C GLU A 394 31.86 21.01 -3.05
N SER A 395 32.13 20.89 -1.75
CA SER A 395 31.91 21.97 -0.78
C SER A 395 33.12 22.02 0.15
N GLU A 396 33.71 23.22 0.21
CA GLU A 396 34.83 23.58 1.04
C GLU A 396 34.65 23.16 2.51
N SER A 397 35.79 22.87 3.14
CA SER A 397 35.98 22.54 4.53
C SER A 397 35.13 23.38 5.50
N VAL A 398 34.25 22.72 6.25
CA VAL A 398 33.84 23.19 7.58
C VAL A 398 34.01 22.04 8.57
N SER A 399 35.12 22.11 9.30
CA SER A 399 35.26 21.44 10.59
C SER A 399 34.19 21.98 11.54
N GLY A 400 33.11 21.25 11.71
CA GLY A 400 32.08 21.49 12.72
C GLY A 400 31.67 20.15 13.31
N ALA A 401 31.85 20.00 14.62
CA ALA A 401 31.27 18.90 15.38
C ALA A 401 29.79 18.78 15.00
N GLY A 402 29.37 17.59 14.53
CA GLY A 402 28.02 17.36 14.04
C GLY A 402 26.99 17.82 15.05
N SER A 403 26.31 18.93 14.74
CA SER A 403 25.10 19.29 15.45
C SER A 403 24.11 18.19 15.13
N VAL A 404 23.69 17.45 16.15
CA VAL A 404 22.42 16.72 16.14
C VAL A 404 21.39 17.76 15.76
N VAL A 405 20.95 17.77 14.51
CA VAL A 405 19.74 18.51 14.13
C VAL A 405 18.66 17.78 14.91
N GLU A 406 18.07 18.42 15.91
CA GLU A 406 16.89 17.88 16.58
C GLU A 406 15.90 17.54 15.48
N ALA A 407 15.55 16.26 15.36
CA ALA A 407 14.52 15.84 14.43
C ALA A 407 13.28 16.68 14.75
N GLY A 408 12.73 17.34 13.73
CA GLY A 408 11.50 18.12 13.88
C GLY A 408 10.32 17.22 14.23
N ASP A 409 9.10 17.72 14.09
CA ASP A 409 7.91 16.90 14.24
C ASP A 409 7.67 16.04 12.98
N PHE A 410 7.35 14.74 13.13
CA PHE A 410 7.13 13.86 11.98
C PHE A 410 6.01 14.38 11.08
N GLU A 411 4.87 14.78 11.65
CA GLU A 411 3.72 15.25 10.87
C GLU A 411 4.02 16.54 10.11
N GLU A 412 4.84 17.43 10.68
CA GLU A 412 5.35 18.60 9.97
C GLU A 412 6.25 18.21 8.78
N SER A 413 7.11 17.19 8.96
CA SER A 413 8.02 16.71 7.90
C SER A 413 7.30 16.11 6.69
N VAL A 414 6.05 15.65 6.86
CA VAL A 414 5.24 15.03 5.81
C VAL A 414 3.98 15.84 5.44
N ALA A 415 3.86 17.07 5.95
CA ALA A 415 2.74 17.94 5.65
C ALA A 415 2.66 18.33 4.16
N GLY A 416 1.48 18.74 3.73
CA GLY A 416 1.23 19.21 2.36
C GLY A 416 0.69 18.10 1.44
N HIS A 417 0.92 18.24 0.14
CA HIS A 417 0.31 17.39 -0.88
C HIS A 417 1.30 16.44 -1.55
N TRP A 418 0.77 15.31 -2.02
CA TRP A 418 1.34 14.52 -3.10
C TRP A 418 0.25 14.30 -4.15
N HIS A 419 0.59 14.59 -5.41
CA HIS A 419 -0.35 14.65 -6.52
C HIS A 419 0.32 14.06 -7.75
N ASP A 420 -0.36 13.12 -8.39
CA ASP A 420 -0.03 12.70 -9.75
C ASP A 420 -1.30 12.86 -10.59
N ARG A 421 -1.26 13.81 -11.52
CA ARG A 421 -2.39 14.12 -12.40
C ARG A 421 -2.66 12.98 -13.38
N THR A 422 -1.62 12.35 -13.90
CA THR A 422 -1.73 11.36 -14.98
C THR A 422 -2.35 10.08 -14.48
N HIS A 423 -1.94 9.61 -13.31
CA HIS A 423 -2.48 8.45 -12.61
C HIS A 423 -3.81 8.76 -11.88
N GLY A 424 -4.02 10.02 -11.48
CA GLY A 424 -5.27 10.46 -10.85
C GLY A 424 -5.29 10.19 -9.35
N VAL A 425 -4.19 10.47 -8.65
CA VAL A 425 -4.10 10.44 -7.18
C VAL A 425 -3.80 11.83 -6.65
N VAL A 426 -4.47 12.20 -5.56
CA VAL A 426 -4.16 13.41 -4.79
C VAL A 426 -4.27 13.09 -3.30
N THR A 427 -3.34 13.64 -2.53
CA THR A 427 -3.31 13.52 -1.07
C THR A 427 -3.06 14.89 -0.47
N HIS A 428 -3.56 15.11 0.74
CA HIS A 428 -3.19 16.23 1.57
C HIS A 428 -3.05 15.75 3.02
N ARG A 429 -1.94 16.11 3.65
CA ARG A 429 -1.65 15.79 5.05
C ARG A 429 -1.45 17.05 5.88
N SER A 430 -2.10 17.07 7.04
CA SER A 430 -1.87 18.01 8.13
C SER A 430 -1.65 17.20 9.41
N ARG A 431 -1.27 17.87 10.50
CA ARG A 431 -1.15 17.25 11.83
C ARG A 431 -2.40 16.51 12.30
N ARG A 432 -3.59 16.92 11.83
CA ARG A 432 -4.88 16.36 12.26
C ARG A 432 -5.55 15.47 11.22
N ARG A 433 -5.13 15.52 9.94
CA ARG A 433 -5.83 14.85 8.84
C ARG A 433 -4.87 14.35 7.78
N LEU A 434 -4.96 13.05 7.51
CA LEU A 434 -4.59 12.48 6.22
C LEU A 434 -5.85 12.33 5.36
N ALA A 435 -5.90 13.05 4.23
CA ALA A 435 -6.94 12.91 3.24
C ALA A 435 -6.35 12.50 1.89
N SER A 436 -7.03 11.61 1.17
CA SER A 436 -6.60 11.18 -0.17
C SER A 436 -7.76 10.80 -1.06
N ALA A 437 -7.52 10.86 -2.37
CA ALA A 437 -8.36 10.26 -3.40
C ALA A 437 -7.48 9.66 -4.50
N ALA A 438 -7.67 8.38 -4.80
CA ALA A 438 -7.03 7.68 -5.92
C ALA A 438 -8.10 7.09 -6.83
N TRP A 439 -8.26 7.65 -8.04
CA TRP A 439 -9.26 7.19 -9.00
C TRP A 439 -8.89 5.83 -9.59
N ARG A 440 -7.63 5.66 -9.98
CA ARG A 440 -7.09 4.37 -10.44
C ARG A 440 -6.61 3.52 -9.26
N GLY A 441 -7.44 3.36 -8.24
CA GLY A 441 -7.19 2.44 -7.13
C GLY A 441 -7.62 1.01 -7.47
N PHE A 442 -7.25 0.06 -6.61
CA PHE A 442 -7.72 -1.33 -6.70
C PHE A 442 -9.26 -1.37 -6.61
N GLY A 443 -9.91 -1.69 -7.73
CA GLY A 443 -11.37 -1.66 -7.85
C GLY A 443 -11.97 -0.28 -8.15
N GLY A 444 -11.17 0.73 -8.51
CA GLY A 444 -11.63 2.08 -8.85
C GLY A 444 -11.34 3.11 -7.75
N LEU A 445 -12.21 4.14 -7.64
CA LEU A 445 -12.02 5.25 -6.72
C LEU A 445 -11.91 4.78 -5.27
N GLN A 446 -10.85 5.21 -4.58
CA GLN A 446 -10.66 5.05 -3.15
C GLN A 446 -10.38 6.41 -2.51
N VAL A 447 -11.08 6.71 -1.44
CA VAL A 447 -10.97 7.98 -0.71
C VAL A 447 -10.70 7.69 0.76
N MET A 448 -9.91 8.54 1.41
CA MET A 448 -9.57 8.44 2.82
C MET A 448 -9.67 9.82 3.48
N CYS A 449 -10.12 9.85 4.73
CA CYS A 449 -10.06 11.03 5.60
C CYS A 449 -10.06 10.55 7.06
N GLN A 450 -8.90 10.60 7.70
CA GLN A 450 -8.73 10.13 9.09
C GLN A 450 -7.45 10.71 9.73
N PRO A 451 -7.27 10.56 11.06
CA PRO A 451 -6.07 11.01 11.73
C PRO A 451 -4.81 10.34 11.15
N PRO A 452 -3.71 11.09 10.97
CA PRO A 452 -2.49 10.58 10.34
C PRO A 452 -1.62 9.71 11.25
N ASP A 453 -1.98 9.62 12.53
CA ASP A 453 -1.24 8.93 13.59
C ASP A 453 -1.82 7.54 13.91
N ASP A 454 -2.92 7.13 13.26
CA ASP A 454 -3.70 5.98 13.72
C ASP A 454 -4.17 5.05 12.59
N GLY A 455 -3.32 4.10 12.22
CA GLY A 455 -3.51 3.22 11.06
C GLY A 455 -4.50 2.06 11.30
N HIS A 456 -4.96 1.80 12.53
CA HIS A 456 -6.04 0.82 12.75
C HIS A 456 -7.42 1.30 12.29
N LEU A 457 -7.58 2.60 12.03
CA LEU A 457 -8.81 3.17 11.46
C LEU A 457 -8.92 2.94 9.95
N ALA A 458 -7.82 2.55 9.30
CA ALA A 458 -7.75 2.51 7.85
C ALA A 458 -8.18 1.16 7.26
N GLU A 459 -9.18 1.20 6.40
CA GLU A 459 -9.45 0.20 5.35
C GLU A 459 -9.87 0.94 4.08
N TRP A 460 -9.47 0.43 2.93
CA TRP A 460 -9.42 1.20 1.69
C TRP A 460 -10.36 0.67 0.59
N SER A 461 -10.87 -0.55 0.68
CA SER A 461 -11.68 -1.17 -0.38
C SER A 461 -12.98 -0.39 -0.62
N LEU A 462 -13.00 0.37 -1.73
CA LEU A 462 -14.08 1.32 -2.07
C LEU A 462 -14.40 2.30 -0.92
N ASN A 463 -13.41 2.62 -0.09
CA ASN A 463 -13.62 3.51 1.04
C ASN A 463 -14.04 4.89 0.56
N LEU A 464 -15.08 5.45 1.20
CA LEU A 464 -15.63 6.77 0.88
C LEU A 464 -16.14 6.94 -0.57
N SER A 465 -16.41 5.83 -1.25
CA SER A 465 -16.92 5.74 -2.63
C SER A 465 -18.26 5.01 -2.68
N PRO A 466 -19.10 5.21 -3.72
CA PRO A 466 -20.28 4.38 -3.92
C PRO A 466 -19.88 2.91 -4.06
N ALA A 467 -20.49 2.04 -3.26
CA ALA A 467 -20.35 0.59 -3.37
C ALA A 467 -21.69 -0.01 -3.83
N ILE A 468 -21.79 -0.18 -5.14
CA ILE A 468 -22.98 -0.71 -5.83
C ILE A 468 -22.66 -2.12 -6.31
N THR A 469 -23.49 -3.08 -5.94
CA THR A 469 -23.39 -4.47 -6.41
C THR A 469 -24.59 -4.77 -7.28
N PHE A 470 -24.36 -5.25 -8.49
CA PHE A 470 -25.41 -5.75 -9.37
C PHE A 470 -25.45 -7.28 -9.32
N VAL A 471 -26.63 -7.85 -9.56
CA VAL A 471 -26.75 -9.29 -9.74
C VAL A 471 -25.98 -9.69 -11.00
N GLY A 472 -25.06 -10.64 -10.85
CA GLY A 472 -24.16 -11.08 -11.91
C GLY A 472 -22.76 -10.47 -11.86
N ASP A 473 -22.47 -9.60 -10.90
CA ASP A 473 -21.09 -9.21 -10.61
C ASP A 473 -20.24 -10.45 -10.28
N PRO A 474 -18.95 -10.47 -10.66
CA PRO A 474 -18.07 -11.61 -10.42
C PRO A 474 -17.89 -11.87 -8.91
N LEU A 475 -18.50 -12.95 -8.42
CA LEU A 475 -18.45 -13.36 -7.01
C LEU A 475 -17.04 -13.63 -6.47
N ALA A 476 -16.06 -13.83 -7.36
CA ALA A 476 -14.67 -14.12 -7.00
C ALA A 476 -13.79 -12.86 -6.83
N SER A 477 -14.24 -11.67 -7.26
CA SER A 477 -13.48 -10.43 -7.04
C SER A 477 -13.91 -9.77 -5.74
N ALA A 478 -12.94 -9.24 -5.00
CA ALA A 478 -13.18 -8.49 -3.76
C ALA A 478 -13.92 -7.16 -3.97
N THR A 479 -14.11 -6.76 -5.23
CA THR A 479 -14.78 -5.53 -5.64
C THR A 479 -15.69 -5.80 -6.84
N PRO A 480 -16.83 -5.10 -6.99
CA PRO A 480 -17.68 -5.14 -8.18
C PRO A 480 -16.90 -4.81 -9.47
N ALA A 481 -17.42 -5.25 -10.63
CA ALA A 481 -16.81 -4.94 -11.91
C ALA A 481 -17.14 -3.49 -12.32
N ARG A 482 -16.12 -2.64 -12.34
CA ARG A 482 -16.25 -1.20 -12.63
C ARG A 482 -15.03 -0.64 -13.34
N ARG A 483 -15.19 0.53 -13.97
CA ARG A 483 -14.14 1.24 -14.72
C ARG A 483 -14.25 2.74 -14.50
N VAL A 484 -13.16 3.39 -14.11
CA VAL A 484 -13.07 4.85 -14.14
C VAL A 484 -13.03 5.32 -15.59
N ASP A 485 -13.98 6.16 -15.97
CA ASP A 485 -14.10 6.68 -17.34
C ASP A 485 -13.38 8.02 -17.48
N ASP A 486 -13.56 8.92 -16.51
CA ASP A 486 -12.84 10.19 -16.39
C ASP A 486 -12.63 10.58 -14.94
N CYS A 487 -11.63 11.43 -14.70
CA CYS A 487 -11.40 12.07 -13.42
C CYS A 487 -10.60 13.35 -13.57
N SER A 488 -10.62 14.17 -12.52
CA SER A 488 -9.82 15.37 -12.37
C SER A 488 -9.41 15.54 -10.91
N THR A 489 -8.16 15.93 -10.68
CA THR A 489 -7.58 16.19 -9.37
C THR A 489 -6.96 17.59 -9.37
N GLN A 490 -7.30 18.41 -8.37
CA GLN A 490 -6.90 19.81 -8.26
C GLN A 490 -6.44 20.10 -6.82
N PRO A 491 -5.13 20.04 -6.52
CA PRO A 491 -4.63 20.46 -5.21
C PRO A 491 -4.72 21.99 -5.05
N PHE A 492 -4.83 22.44 -3.81
CA PHE A 492 -4.71 23.86 -3.42
C PHE A 492 -4.13 23.94 -2.01
N ASP A 493 -3.84 25.14 -1.52
CA ASP A 493 -3.25 25.30 -0.18
C ASP A 493 -4.20 24.79 0.92
N GLY A 494 -3.74 23.86 1.74
CA GLY A 494 -4.54 23.22 2.80
C GLY A 494 -5.48 22.09 2.36
N GLY A 495 -5.57 21.75 1.06
CA GLY A 495 -6.54 20.75 0.61
C GLY A 495 -6.49 20.34 -0.86
N PHE A 496 -7.58 19.74 -1.32
CA PHE A 496 -7.75 19.38 -2.73
C PHE A 496 -9.24 19.27 -3.10
N LEU A 497 -9.52 19.42 -4.39
CA LEU A 497 -10.79 19.09 -5.01
C LEU A 497 -10.56 18.01 -6.07
N THR A 498 -11.42 17.00 -6.09
CA THR A 498 -11.41 15.98 -7.14
C THR A 498 -12.82 15.58 -7.51
N TRP A 499 -13.02 15.23 -8.78
CA TRP A 499 -14.29 14.75 -9.29
C TRP A 499 -14.08 13.85 -10.48
N GLY A 500 -15.11 13.11 -10.86
CA GLY A 500 -15.03 12.20 -11.99
C GLY A 500 -16.18 11.21 -12.04
N ARG A 501 -16.04 10.29 -12.99
CA ARG A 501 -17.07 9.35 -13.37
C ARG A 501 -16.55 7.93 -13.41
N THR A 502 -17.33 7.02 -12.83
CA THR A 502 -17.09 5.58 -12.86
C THR A 502 -18.28 4.86 -13.47
N ILE A 503 -18.03 3.98 -14.43
CA ILE A 503 -19.04 3.06 -14.95
C ILE A 503 -19.10 1.84 -14.04
N GLU A 504 -20.30 1.50 -13.59
CA GLU A 504 -20.59 0.41 -12.67
C GLU A 504 -21.20 -0.78 -13.43
N GLY A 505 -20.94 -2.01 -12.96
CA GLY A 505 -21.45 -3.23 -13.59
C GLY A 505 -20.89 -3.45 -14.99
N THR A 506 -19.60 -3.17 -15.20
CA THR A 506 -18.94 -3.27 -16.53
C THR A 506 -18.81 -4.70 -17.03
N LYS A 507 -19.05 -5.68 -16.16
CA LYS A 507 -19.05 -7.11 -16.52
C LYS A 507 -20.00 -7.87 -15.60
N LEU A 508 -21.20 -8.14 -16.11
CA LEU A 508 -22.23 -8.92 -15.44
C LEU A 508 -22.41 -10.25 -16.16
N THR A 509 -22.47 -11.33 -15.40
CA THR A 509 -22.71 -12.68 -15.90
C THR A 509 -23.67 -13.40 -14.97
N LEU A 510 -24.81 -13.80 -15.50
CA LEU A 510 -25.78 -14.62 -14.80
C LEU A 510 -25.63 -16.07 -15.23
N ALA A 511 -25.81 -16.99 -14.29
CA ALA A 511 -25.95 -18.41 -14.61
C ALA A 511 -27.08 -18.61 -15.62
N GLU A 512 -26.98 -19.66 -16.44
CA GLU A 512 -27.94 -19.98 -17.52
C GLU A 512 -27.93 -19.01 -18.72
N GLY A 513 -26.84 -18.26 -18.92
CA GLY A 513 -26.43 -17.79 -20.25
C GLY A 513 -26.66 -16.31 -20.58
N TRP A 514 -26.86 -15.44 -19.59
CA TRP A 514 -26.95 -13.99 -19.84
C TRP A 514 -25.67 -13.26 -19.41
N SER A 515 -25.25 -12.29 -20.23
CA SER A 515 -24.18 -11.35 -19.91
C SER A 515 -24.59 -9.93 -20.28
N GLY A 516 -24.13 -8.95 -19.51
CA GLY A 516 -24.32 -7.53 -19.80
C GLY A 516 -23.19 -6.69 -19.23
N THR A 517 -23.20 -5.41 -19.58
CA THR A 517 -22.17 -4.45 -19.19
C THR A 517 -22.81 -3.09 -18.90
N ASP A 518 -22.05 -2.21 -18.27
CA ASP A 518 -22.34 -0.79 -18.09
C ASP A 518 -23.76 -0.54 -17.56
N ALA A 519 -24.05 -1.13 -16.39
CA ALA A 519 -25.38 -1.10 -15.76
C ALA A 519 -25.71 0.25 -15.13
N GLY A 520 -24.69 0.96 -14.64
CA GLY A 520 -24.86 2.24 -13.97
C GLY A 520 -23.66 3.16 -14.14
N GLU A 521 -23.84 4.38 -13.67
CA GLU A 521 -22.82 5.42 -13.68
C GLU A 521 -22.80 6.10 -12.31
N SER A 522 -21.60 6.23 -11.75
CA SER A 522 -21.32 6.95 -10.51
C SER A 522 -20.57 8.24 -10.82
N LEU A 523 -21.19 9.36 -10.48
CA LEU A 523 -20.64 10.71 -10.54
C LEU A 523 -20.28 11.15 -9.11
N VAL A 524 -18.99 11.37 -8.87
CA VAL A 524 -18.48 11.64 -7.52
C VAL A 524 -17.66 12.93 -7.52
N ALA A 525 -17.84 13.75 -6.50
CA ALA A 525 -16.97 14.88 -6.19
C ALA A 525 -16.58 14.86 -4.72
N VAL A 526 -15.30 15.07 -4.43
CA VAL A 526 -14.71 15.02 -3.08
C VAL A 526 -13.78 16.21 -2.88
N ALA A 527 -13.87 16.84 -1.71
CA ALA A 527 -13.06 17.99 -1.34
C ALA A 527 -12.49 17.87 0.07
N ALA A 528 -11.16 17.90 0.21
CA ALA A 528 -10.51 18.10 1.50
C ALA A 528 -10.39 19.62 1.75
N LEU A 529 -11.01 20.12 2.83
CA LEU A 529 -11.08 21.56 3.12
C LEU A 529 -9.76 22.09 3.73
N PRO A 530 -9.45 23.39 3.61
CA PRO A 530 -8.25 23.97 4.20
C PRO A 530 -8.30 24.09 5.75
N ASP A 531 -9.44 23.77 6.37
CA ASP A 531 -9.62 23.74 7.83
C ASP A 531 -8.82 22.65 8.57
N GLY A 532 -8.08 21.83 7.81
CA GLY A 532 -7.20 20.78 8.33
C GLY A 532 -7.90 19.57 8.94
N ALA A 533 -9.23 19.47 8.86
CA ALA A 533 -10.02 18.41 9.50
C ALA A 533 -11.09 17.79 8.58
N THR A 534 -11.73 18.56 7.72
CA THR A 534 -12.97 18.16 7.05
C THR A 534 -12.76 17.69 5.61
N LEU A 535 -13.40 16.59 5.23
CA LEU A 535 -13.58 16.14 3.84
C LEU A 535 -15.07 16.14 3.50
N LEU A 536 -15.45 16.75 2.38
CA LEU A 536 -16.81 16.74 1.83
C LEU A 536 -16.91 15.76 0.68
N GLY A 537 -18.07 15.13 0.53
CA GLY A 537 -18.38 14.24 -0.58
C GLY A 537 -19.77 14.44 -1.16
N LEU A 538 -19.87 14.30 -2.48
CA LEU A 538 -21.11 14.18 -3.26
C LEU A 538 -21.05 12.90 -4.06
N GLN A 539 -22.10 12.07 -3.97
CA GLN A 539 -22.21 10.82 -4.70
C GLN A 539 -23.58 10.74 -5.38
N LEU A 540 -23.57 10.66 -6.72
CA LEU A 540 -24.77 10.42 -7.53
C LEU A 540 -24.56 9.15 -8.35
N VAL A 541 -25.48 8.21 -8.25
CA VAL A 541 -25.46 6.96 -9.02
C VAL A 541 -26.76 6.82 -9.81
N ARG A 542 -26.66 6.62 -11.12
CA ARG A 542 -27.80 6.44 -12.02
C ARG A 542 -27.69 5.14 -12.81
N VAL A 543 -28.84 4.50 -13.05
CA VAL A 543 -28.94 3.36 -13.97
C VAL A 543 -28.89 3.87 -15.40
N GLN A 544 -28.20 3.15 -16.29
CA GLN A 544 -28.11 3.51 -17.71
C GLN A 544 -29.37 3.07 -18.49
N ASP A 545 -29.19 2.70 -19.77
CA ASP A 545 -30.27 2.58 -20.75
C ASP A 545 -31.07 1.27 -20.67
N TRP A 546 -30.75 0.40 -19.72
CA TRP A 546 -31.39 -0.90 -19.55
C TRP A 546 -31.69 -1.20 -18.08
N ARG A 547 -32.50 -2.24 -17.82
CA ARG A 547 -32.98 -2.60 -16.48
C ARG A 547 -32.08 -3.66 -15.84
N PRO A 548 -31.12 -3.30 -14.98
CA PRO A 548 -30.37 -4.26 -14.19
C PRO A 548 -31.17 -4.70 -12.96
N TYR A 549 -30.65 -5.75 -12.31
CA TYR A 549 -30.99 -6.07 -10.94
C TYR A 549 -29.87 -5.58 -10.04
N VAL A 550 -30.17 -4.66 -9.12
CA VAL A 550 -29.24 -4.29 -8.05
C VAL A 550 -29.35 -5.34 -6.94
N ALA A 551 -28.22 -5.69 -6.33
CA ALA A 551 -28.15 -6.58 -5.18
C ALA A 551 -27.96 -5.79 -3.87
N SER A 552 -27.18 -4.71 -3.91
CA SER A 552 -27.01 -3.79 -2.79
C SER A 552 -26.54 -2.40 -3.23
N VAL A 553 -26.96 -1.37 -2.52
CA VAL A 553 -26.49 0.02 -2.65
C VAL A 553 -25.92 0.47 -1.32
N LYS A 554 -24.69 0.98 -1.32
CA LYS A 554 -24.06 1.62 -0.17
C LYS A 554 -23.44 2.95 -0.59
N GLY A 555 -23.97 4.04 -0.04
CA GLY A 555 -23.41 5.38 -0.13
C GLY A 555 -22.61 5.74 1.13
N LEU A 556 -21.76 6.75 1.01
CA LEU A 556 -20.71 7.11 1.97
C LEU A 556 -19.69 5.98 2.14
N HIS A 557 -20.08 4.78 2.56
CA HIS A 557 -19.26 3.57 2.60
C HIS A 557 -17.87 3.80 3.23
N LEU A 558 -17.87 4.25 4.47
CA LEU A 558 -16.67 4.36 5.29
C LEU A 558 -16.40 2.99 5.93
N ASN A 559 -15.28 2.39 5.58
CA ASN A 559 -14.81 1.15 6.18
C ASN A 559 -13.98 1.47 7.43
N VAL A 560 -14.38 0.91 8.57
CA VAL A 560 -13.70 1.04 9.85
C VAL A 560 -13.31 -0.35 10.35
N PRO A 561 -12.02 -0.73 10.36
CA PRO A 561 -11.60 -2.01 10.93
C PRO A 561 -12.01 -2.14 12.39
N ASN A 562 -12.51 -3.31 12.79
CA ASN A 562 -12.91 -3.64 14.16
C ASN A 562 -12.32 -5.01 14.51
N ASP A 563 -11.02 -5.06 14.78
CA ASP A 563 -10.20 -6.27 14.82
C ASP A 563 -9.18 -6.17 15.98
N LEU A 564 -8.17 -7.04 16.05
CA LEU A 564 -7.28 -7.18 17.21
C LEU A 564 -6.56 -5.90 17.67
N PHE A 565 -6.43 -4.90 16.79
CA PHE A 565 -5.73 -3.65 17.11
C PHE A 565 -6.59 -2.63 17.88
N ASN A 566 -7.89 -2.91 18.02
CA ASN A 566 -8.84 -2.18 18.85
C ASN A 566 -9.61 -3.11 19.80
N ASP A 567 -8.99 -4.23 20.17
CA ASP A 567 -9.60 -5.25 21.04
C ASP A 567 -10.94 -5.80 20.52
N PHE A 568 -11.15 -5.76 19.19
CA PHE A 568 -12.40 -6.12 18.53
C PHE A 568 -13.61 -5.33 19.04
N SER A 569 -13.41 -4.08 19.45
CA SER A 569 -14.47 -3.21 19.94
C SER A 569 -14.32 -1.79 19.37
N ARG A 570 -15.44 -1.20 18.96
CA ARG A 570 -15.52 0.18 18.46
C ARG A 570 -16.66 0.92 19.13
N GLU A 571 -16.42 2.17 19.53
CA GLU A 571 -17.43 3.06 20.09
C GLU A 571 -17.94 4.04 19.04
N TYR A 572 -19.27 4.11 18.89
CA TYR A 572 -19.97 5.05 18.04
C TYR A 572 -20.78 6.00 18.90
N VAL A 573 -20.40 7.28 18.95
CA VAL A 573 -21.05 8.28 19.81
C VAL A 573 -21.91 9.22 18.97
N ASP A 574 -23.19 9.32 19.32
CA ASP A 574 -24.12 10.26 18.72
C ASP A 574 -24.99 10.99 19.76
N ALA A 575 -26.08 11.63 19.33
CA ALA A 575 -26.97 12.38 20.22
C ALA A 575 -27.70 11.52 21.27
N GLN A 576 -27.83 10.21 21.05
CA GLN A 576 -28.43 9.24 21.97
C GLN A 576 -27.43 8.69 22.98
N GLY A 577 -26.13 8.88 22.75
CA GLY A 577 -25.04 8.38 23.58
C GLY A 577 -24.11 7.42 22.84
N PRO A 578 -23.21 6.73 23.57
CA PRO A 578 -22.30 5.75 22.98
C PRO A 578 -23.01 4.43 22.67
N THR A 579 -22.71 3.87 21.50
CA THR A 579 -23.04 2.50 21.08
C THR A 579 -21.73 1.76 20.87
N VAL A 580 -21.49 0.70 21.64
CA VAL A 580 -20.30 -0.15 21.49
C VAL A 580 -20.64 -1.35 20.61
N LEU A 581 -19.81 -1.59 19.59
CA LEU A 581 -19.99 -2.65 18.62
C LEU A 581 -18.78 -3.58 18.65
N ASP A 582 -18.98 -4.80 19.16
CA ASP A 582 -17.93 -5.83 19.22
C ASP A 582 -17.92 -6.71 17.98
N SER A 583 -16.73 -7.15 17.56
CA SER A 583 -16.52 -8.09 16.44
C SER A 583 -16.03 -9.47 16.92
N PRO A 584 -16.40 -10.57 16.23
CA PRO A 584 -17.33 -10.64 15.11
C PRO A 584 -18.75 -10.24 15.52
N ALA A 585 -19.54 -9.73 14.58
CA ALA A 585 -20.96 -9.48 14.82
C ALA A 585 -21.67 -10.81 15.14
N GLN A 586 -22.72 -10.78 15.96
CA GLN A 586 -23.49 -11.99 16.32
C GLN A 586 -24.26 -12.58 15.12
N GLN A 587 -24.66 -11.71 14.19
CA GLN A 587 -25.32 -12.07 12.94
C GLN A 587 -24.99 -11.01 11.89
N ASP A 588 -25.06 -11.39 10.62
CA ASP A 588 -24.99 -10.44 9.51
C ASP A 588 -26.21 -9.51 9.57
N GLY A 589 -25.99 -8.21 9.41
CA GLY A 589 -27.09 -7.25 9.47
C GLY A 589 -26.65 -5.80 9.63
N VAL A 590 -27.66 -4.94 9.77
CA VAL A 590 -27.48 -3.49 9.83
C VAL A 590 -27.86 -3.00 11.22
N VAL A 591 -27.00 -2.19 11.82
CA VAL A 591 -27.29 -1.43 13.03
C VAL A 591 -27.70 -0.02 12.62
N GLU A 592 -28.94 0.35 12.91
CA GLU A 592 -29.44 1.71 12.69
C GLU A 592 -28.98 2.62 13.83
N LEU A 593 -28.32 3.74 13.51
CA LEU A 593 -27.90 4.73 14.52
C LEU A 593 -29.01 5.74 14.83
N GLY A 594 -30.02 5.88 13.96
CA GLY A 594 -31.12 6.83 14.15
C GLY A 594 -30.70 8.31 14.09
N GLN A 595 -29.46 8.59 13.67
CA GLN A 595 -28.87 9.93 13.64
C GLN A 595 -28.19 10.19 12.29
N ARG A 596 -28.09 11.47 11.93
CA ARG A 596 -27.34 11.92 10.75
C ARG A 596 -25.85 12.15 11.02
N TRP A 597 -25.41 12.00 12.27
CA TRP A 597 -24.00 12.11 12.62
C TRP A 597 -23.61 11.09 13.69
N THR A 598 -22.35 10.70 13.69
CA THR A 598 -21.72 9.87 14.72
C THR A 598 -20.23 10.19 14.79
N VAL A 599 -19.60 9.88 15.92
CA VAL A 599 -18.13 9.92 16.07
C VAL A 599 -17.64 8.53 16.44
N VAL A 600 -16.70 8.01 15.65
CA VAL A 600 -16.06 6.71 15.88
C VAL A 600 -14.84 6.92 16.78
N ASP A 601 -14.84 6.29 17.94
CA ASP A 601 -13.78 6.30 18.98
C ASP A 601 -13.28 7.69 19.41
N GLY A 602 -14.09 8.74 19.21
CA GLY A 602 -13.64 10.12 19.42
C GLY A 602 -12.61 10.62 18.39
N ARG A 603 -12.43 9.90 17.27
CA ARG A 603 -11.36 10.12 16.28
C ARG A 603 -11.86 10.49 14.89
N ILE A 604 -12.99 9.91 14.45
CA ILE A 604 -13.57 10.18 13.13
C ILE A 604 -15.01 10.64 13.29
N GLY A 605 -15.30 11.89 12.96
CA GLY A 605 -16.65 12.41 12.83
C GLY A 605 -17.24 12.07 11.46
N VAL A 606 -18.49 11.63 11.41
CA VAL A 606 -19.20 11.30 10.18
C VAL A 606 -20.53 12.05 10.17
N VAL A 607 -20.86 12.73 9.07
CA VAL A 607 -22.08 13.52 8.92
C VAL A 607 -22.74 13.22 7.57
N GLY A 608 -23.96 12.71 7.60
CA GLY A 608 -24.87 12.67 6.46
C GLY A 608 -25.60 14.01 6.30
N ILE A 609 -25.44 14.66 5.15
CA ILE A 609 -25.97 16.02 4.91
C ILE A 609 -27.32 15.96 4.20
N HIS A 610 -27.42 15.20 3.11
CA HIS A 610 -28.68 15.02 2.35
C HIS A 610 -28.73 13.68 1.63
N GLY A 611 -29.93 13.22 1.28
CA GLY A 611 -30.17 12.03 0.46
C GLY A 611 -30.56 10.77 1.23
N ALA A 612 -30.38 10.76 2.55
CA ALA A 612 -30.87 9.72 3.46
C ALA A 612 -31.25 10.32 4.83
N ASP A 613 -31.99 9.57 5.63
CA ASP A 613 -32.51 10.04 6.91
C ASP A 613 -31.57 9.75 8.09
N GLN A 614 -30.74 8.71 7.99
CA GLN A 614 -29.86 8.25 9.06
C GLN A 614 -28.59 7.57 8.54
N LEU A 615 -27.57 7.55 9.41
CA LEU A 615 -26.40 6.69 9.30
C LEU A 615 -26.73 5.28 9.80
N VAL A 616 -26.11 4.29 9.18
CA VAL A 616 -26.19 2.89 9.59
C VAL A 616 -24.81 2.26 9.59
N VAL A 617 -24.64 1.20 10.38
CA VAL A 617 -23.44 0.36 10.38
C VAL A 617 -23.81 -1.01 9.85
N ASP A 618 -23.39 -1.34 8.63
CA ASP A 618 -23.53 -2.69 8.07
C ASP A 618 -22.41 -3.58 8.64
N ARG A 619 -22.77 -4.77 9.14
CA ARG A 619 -21.88 -5.67 9.88
C ARG A 619 -22.06 -7.12 9.44
N VAL A 620 -20.96 -7.87 9.58
CA VAL A 620 -20.90 -9.28 9.20
C VAL A 620 -20.22 -10.11 10.29
N THR A 621 -20.64 -11.37 10.39
CA THR A 621 -20.07 -12.39 11.29
C THR A 621 -18.66 -12.79 10.86
N GLN A 622 -18.40 -12.80 9.56
CA GLN A 622 -17.12 -13.18 8.97
C GLN A 622 -16.24 -11.97 8.69
N ARG A 623 -14.93 -12.19 8.58
CA ARG A 623 -14.03 -11.14 8.08
C ARG A 623 -14.39 -10.78 6.64
N ARG A 624 -14.17 -9.51 6.27
CA ARG A 624 -14.42 -9.00 4.91
C ARG A 624 -13.36 -8.04 4.37
N GLY A 625 -12.37 -7.66 5.21
CA GLY A 625 -11.29 -6.77 4.79
C GLY A 625 -10.36 -7.42 3.76
N GLY A 626 -10.43 -6.93 2.52
CA GLY A 626 -9.62 -7.37 1.39
C GLY A 626 -9.99 -8.73 0.79
N PRO A 627 -9.33 -9.11 -0.32
CA PRO A 627 -9.73 -10.29 -1.10
C PRO A 627 -9.65 -11.61 -0.33
N GLN A 628 -8.73 -11.72 0.63
CA GLN A 628 -8.57 -12.88 1.49
C GLN A 628 -9.27 -12.73 2.85
N ARG A 629 -10.15 -11.73 3.01
CA ARG A 629 -11.00 -11.56 4.21
C ARG A 629 -10.19 -11.59 5.50
N SER A 630 -9.23 -10.67 5.60
CA SER A 630 -8.20 -10.68 6.64
C SER A 630 -8.46 -9.73 7.82
N LEU A 631 -9.56 -8.97 7.78
CA LEU A 631 -10.00 -8.09 8.87
C LEU A 631 -11.52 -8.14 9.05
N HIS A 632 -11.98 -8.04 10.29
CA HIS A 632 -13.32 -7.56 10.61
C HIS A 632 -13.40 -6.05 10.36
N VAL A 633 -14.47 -5.62 9.70
CA VAL A 633 -14.64 -4.25 9.23
C VAL A 633 -16.10 -3.89 9.40
N ASP A 634 -16.38 -2.79 10.09
CA ASP A 634 -17.68 -2.16 10.14
C ASP A 634 -17.81 -1.16 8.98
N GLN A 635 -18.98 -1.11 8.32
CA GLN A 635 -19.21 -0.24 7.17
C GLN A 635 -20.26 0.80 7.53
N VAL A 636 -19.80 2.01 7.81
CA VAL A 636 -20.68 3.15 8.08
C VAL A 636 -21.20 3.67 6.74
N CYS A 637 -22.52 3.68 6.59
CA CYS A 637 -23.18 4.05 5.35
C CYS A 637 -24.20 5.17 5.57
N PHE A 638 -24.38 5.99 4.53
CA PHE A 638 -25.45 6.98 4.42
C PHE A 638 -26.11 6.79 3.05
N GLY A 639 -27.36 6.34 3.02
CA GLY A 639 -27.97 5.75 1.83
C GLY A 639 -27.56 4.29 1.66
N HIS A 640 -28.33 3.39 2.28
CA HIS A 640 -28.07 1.96 2.32
C HIS A 640 -29.33 1.18 1.93
N ASP A 641 -29.25 0.34 0.91
CA ASP A 641 -30.33 -0.55 0.47
C ASP A 641 -29.73 -1.96 0.22
N PRO A 642 -29.95 -2.93 1.11
CA PRO A 642 -29.43 -4.29 0.96
C PRO A 642 -30.34 -5.17 0.08
N SER A 643 -31.43 -4.63 -0.48
CA SER A 643 -32.44 -5.44 -1.17
C SER A 643 -32.06 -5.72 -2.62
N THR A 644 -32.29 -6.97 -3.04
CA THR A 644 -32.20 -7.33 -4.45
C THR A 644 -33.47 -6.94 -5.18
N ARG A 645 -33.37 -6.08 -6.20
CA ARG A 645 -34.54 -5.59 -6.95
C ARG A 645 -34.22 -5.16 -8.38
N PRO A 646 -35.18 -5.26 -9.32
CA PRO A 646 -35.04 -4.63 -10.64
C PRO A 646 -35.10 -3.10 -10.52
N VAL A 647 -34.37 -2.39 -11.38
CA VAL A 647 -34.36 -0.93 -11.39
C VAL A 647 -34.55 -0.39 -12.80
N ASP A 648 -35.49 0.54 -12.98
CA ASP A 648 -35.82 1.13 -14.29
C ASP A 648 -34.63 1.92 -14.87
N PRO A 649 -34.45 1.92 -16.20
CA PRO A 649 -33.47 2.77 -16.88
C PRO A 649 -33.58 4.24 -16.45
N GLY A 650 -32.45 4.92 -16.27
CA GLY A 650 -32.39 6.33 -15.85
C GLY A 650 -32.75 6.59 -14.38
N SER A 651 -33.10 5.57 -13.60
CA SER A 651 -33.39 5.74 -12.16
C SER A 651 -32.14 6.14 -11.39
N THR A 652 -32.33 6.98 -10.37
CA THR A 652 -31.27 7.30 -9.40
C THR A 652 -31.23 6.23 -8.31
N LEU A 653 -30.08 5.58 -8.13
CA LEU A 653 -29.82 4.60 -7.08
C LEU A 653 -29.36 5.26 -5.78
N LEU A 654 -28.58 6.33 -5.90
CA LEU A 654 -27.98 7.06 -4.80
C LEU A 654 -27.82 8.52 -5.20
N ASP A 655 -28.16 9.45 -4.31
CA ASP A 655 -27.94 10.89 -4.47
C ASP A 655 -27.76 11.50 -3.09
N ILE A 656 -26.50 11.54 -2.64
CA ILE A 656 -26.16 11.91 -1.27
C ILE A 656 -25.06 12.97 -1.22
N GLY A 657 -25.04 13.67 -0.10
CA GLY A 657 -23.91 14.48 0.33
C GLY A 657 -23.55 14.20 1.78
N PHE A 658 -22.26 14.25 2.08
CA PHE A 658 -21.73 13.92 3.40
C PHE A 658 -20.47 14.72 3.73
N ALA A 659 -20.08 14.67 5.01
CA ALA A 659 -18.78 15.09 5.49
C ALA A 659 -18.15 14.01 6.39
N VAL A 660 -16.83 13.89 6.33
CA VAL A 660 -16.01 13.11 7.26
C VAL A 660 -15.00 14.07 7.88
N LEU A 661 -14.85 14.02 9.20
CA LEU A 661 -13.99 14.91 9.96
C LEU A 661 -12.96 14.08 10.70
N SER A 662 -11.71 14.55 10.63
CA SER A 662 -10.56 13.90 11.25
C SER A 662 -10.19 14.55 12.58
N ASP A 663 -10.00 13.74 13.62
CA ASP A 663 -9.54 14.13 14.95
C ASP A 663 -10.42 15.20 15.60
N VAL A 664 -11.75 15.00 15.59
CA VAL A 664 -12.73 15.93 16.17
C VAL A 664 -13.65 15.26 17.19
N ASP A 665 -14.17 16.06 18.12
CA ASP A 665 -15.10 15.61 19.14
C ASP A 665 -16.57 15.58 18.67
N SER A 666 -17.43 15.02 19.51
CA SER A 666 -18.88 14.94 19.26
C SER A 666 -19.54 16.31 19.17
N GLN A 667 -19.05 17.32 19.90
CA GLN A 667 -19.62 18.67 19.87
C GLN A 667 -19.38 19.34 18.52
N THR A 668 -18.15 19.24 18.00
CA THR A 668 -17.76 19.78 16.70
C THR A 668 -18.51 19.08 15.56
N THR A 669 -18.56 17.74 15.61
CA THR A 669 -19.27 16.92 14.61
C THR A 669 -20.76 17.24 14.57
N ARG A 670 -21.39 17.35 15.75
CA ARG A 670 -22.79 17.76 15.88
C ARG A 670 -23.03 19.18 15.35
N SER A 671 -22.19 20.14 15.74
CA SER A 671 -22.29 21.53 15.30
C SER A 671 -22.21 21.67 13.78
N LEU A 672 -21.29 20.93 13.14
CA LEU A 672 -21.21 20.87 11.69
C LEU A 672 -22.49 20.28 11.08
N CYS A 673 -22.99 19.16 11.63
CA CYS A 673 -24.23 18.55 11.17
C CYS A 673 -25.45 19.48 11.26
N GLU A 674 -25.56 20.27 12.33
CA GLU A 674 -26.66 21.22 12.53
C GLU A 674 -26.61 22.42 11.57
N GLN A 675 -25.41 22.80 11.11
CA GLN A 675 -25.19 23.92 10.18
C GLN A 675 -25.06 23.48 8.71
N ALA A 676 -24.94 22.18 8.46
CA ALA A 676 -24.79 21.64 7.11
C ALA A 676 -26.11 21.70 6.33
N SER A 677 -26.00 21.97 5.02
CA SER A 677 -27.11 21.91 4.08
C SER A 677 -26.65 21.36 2.74
N GLY A 678 -27.56 20.76 1.97
CA GLY A 678 -27.21 20.20 0.67
C GLY A 678 -28.43 19.79 -0.13
N GLY A 679 -28.18 19.25 -1.32
CA GLY A 679 -29.19 18.77 -2.24
C GLY A 679 -29.04 19.35 -3.64
N GLN A 680 -30.10 19.19 -4.43
CA GLN A 680 -30.18 19.73 -5.78
C GLN A 680 -30.43 21.25 -5.79
N ILE A 681 -29.78 21.96 -6.72
CA ILE A 681 -30.04 23.39 -6.96
C ILE A 681 -30.65 23.56 -8.35
N GLY A 682 -31.84 24.16 -8.43
CA GLY A 682 -32.46 24.48 -9.71
C GLY A 682 -32.73 23.23 -10.56
N SER A 683 -32.05 23.09 -11.70
CA SER A 683 -32.20 21.95 -12.62
C SER A 683 -31.65 20.65 -12.04
N ASP A 684 -32.09 19.51 -12.59
CA ASP A 684 -31.69 18.16 -12.13
C ASP A 684 -30.18 17.87 -12.25
N GLY A 685 -29.39 18.75 -12.86
CA GLY A 685 -27.95 18.52 -13.04
C GLY A 685 -27.07 18.97 -11.86
N LEU A 686 -27.49 19.91 -11.02
CA LEU A 686 -26.57 20.54 -10.05
C LEU A 686 -26.79 20.01 -8.63
N ARG A 687 -25.72 19.52 -7.98
CA ARG A 687 -25.73 19.06 -6.58
C ARG A 687 -24.78 19.90 -5.74
N GLN A 688 -25.13 20.12 -4.48
CA GLN A 688 -24.26 20.81 -3.54
C GLN A 688 -24.28 20.22 -2.13
N VAL A 689 -23.21 20.52 -1.40
CA VAL A 689 -23.18 20.53 0.06
C VAL A 689 -22.51 21.82 0.54
N SER A 690 -23.04 22.40 1.59
CA SER A 690 -22.49 23.57 2.29
C SER A 690 -22.32 23.24 3.76
N VAL A 691 -21.17 23.63 4.33
CA VAL A 691 -20.85 23.45 5.75
C VAL A 691 -20.17 24.71 6.29
N ARG A 692 -20.12 24.83 7.61
CA ARG A 692 -19.14 25.70 8.28
C ARG A 692 -17.97 24.82 8.73
N GLY A 693 -16.77 25.09 8.21
CA GLY A 693 -15.56 24.35 8.57
C GLY A 693 -15.17 24.55 10.03
N VAL A 694 -14.20 23.75 10.49
CA VAL A 694 -13.71 23.82 11.89
C VAL A 694 -13.02 25.16 12.18
N ASP A 695 -12.53 25.83 11.14
CA ASP A 695 -11.99 27.19 11.18
C ASP A 695 -13.07 28.30 11.19
N GLY A 696 -14.35 27.94 11.16
CA GLY A 696 -15.47 28.86 11.14
C GLY A 696 -15.83 29.43 9.78
N ILE A 697 -15.10 29.08 8.70
CA ILE A 697 -15.37 29.56 7.34
C ILE A 697 -16.51 28.78 6.70
N GLY A 698 -17.37 29.44 5.92
CA GLY A 698 -18.40 28.76 5.14
C GLY A 698 -17.82 28.16 3.87
N TYR A 699 -17.98 26.85 3.67
CA TYR A 699 -17.56 26.14 2.46
C TYR A 699 -18.75 25.59 1.70
N ARG A 700 -18.65 25.57 0.37
CA ARG A 700 -19.65 24.97 -0.53
C ARG A 700 -18.97 24.17 -1.63
N LEU A 701 -19.22 22.86 -1.66
CA LEU A 701 -18.86 21.98 -2.76
C LEU A 701 -20.07 21.88 -3.70
N VAL A 702 -19.84 22.15 -4.99
CA VAL A 702 -20.86 22.07 -6.05
C VAL A 702 -20.37 21.12 -7.13
N HIS A 703 -21.23 20.23 -7.61
CA HIS A 703 -20.96 19.30 -8.71
C HIS A 703 -22.05 19.39 -9.77
N ASN A 704 -21.66 19.60 -11.02
CA ASN A 704 -22.57 19.55 -12.16
C ASN A 704 -22.55 18.15 -12.78
N ALA A 705 -23.55 17.35 -12.41
CA ALA A 705 -23.82 16.02 -12.96
C ALA A 705 -24.62 16.06 -14.28
N GLY A 706 -24.88 17.24 -14.84
CA GLY A 706 -25.55 17.43 -16.12
C GLY A 706 -24.58 17.47 -17.31
N THR A 707 -25.17 17.56 -18.50
CA THR A 707 -24.44 17.65 -19.79
C THR A 707 -24.31 19.09 -20.31
N GLN A 708 -24.86 20.06 -19.60
CA GLN A 708 -24.87 21.47 -19.97
C GLN A 708 -24.18 22.32 -18.92
N LEU A 709 -23.68 23.49 -19.33
CA LEU A 709 -23.16 24.49 -18.41
C LEU A 709 -24.31 24.96 -17.50
N LEU A 710 -24.10 24.88 -16.18
CA LEU A 710 -25.07 25.33 -15.17
C LEU A 710 -24.46 26.43 -14.32
N THR A 711 -25.30 27.27 -13.72
CA THR A 711 -24.88 28.30 -12.77
C THR A 711 -25.35 27.96 -11.35
N CYS A 712 -24.46 28.17 -10.38
CA CYS A 712 -24.76 28.06 -8.96
C CYS A 712 -24.90 29.48 -8.38
N PRO A 713 -26.06 29.85 -7.82
CA PRO A 713 -26.18 31.12 -7.12
C PRO A 713 -25.33 31.11 -5.84
N VAL A 714 -24.64 32.21 -5.57
CA VAL A 714 -23.81 32.42 -4.37
C VAL A 714 -24.23 33.69 -3.65
N ALA A 715 -24.15 33.68 -2.33
CA ALA A 715 -24.46 34.85 -1.52
C ALA A 715 -23.18 35.58 -1.13
N GLY A 716 -23.06 36.86 -1.46
CA GLY A 716 -21.87 37.65 -1.18
C GLY A 716 -20.69 37.28 -2.08
N VAL A 717 -19.48 37.61 -1.63
CA VAL A 717 -18.22 37.27 -2.30
C VAL A 717 -17.76 35.90 -1.82
N VAL A 718 -17.50 34.99 -2.77
CA VAL A 718 -16.89 33.69 -2.51
C VAL A 718 -15.59 33.55 -3.28
N ARG A 719 -14.67 32.74 -2.78
CA ARG A 719 -13.42 32.39 -3.46
C ARG A 719 -13.49 30.96 -3.96
N ASP A 720 -13.21 30.72 -5.24
CA ASP A 720 -12.94 29.37 -5.76
C ASP A 720 -11.56 28.94 -5.26
N LEU A 721 -11.50 27.89 -4.44
CA LEU A 721 -10.25 27.46 -3.81
C LEU A 721 -9.25 26.84 -4.78
N VAL A 722 -9.70 26.38 -5.96
CA VAL A 722 -8.80 25.83 -6.99
C VAL A 722 -8.17 26.95 -7.81
N THR A 723 -8.95 27.95 -8.23
CA THR A 723 -8.44 29.02 -9.11
C THR A 723 -7.93 30.25 -8.34
N GLY A 724 -8.34 30.41 -7.08
CA GLY A 724 -8.10 31.61 -6.28
C GLY A 724 -8.98 32.80 -6.65
N GLU A 725 -9.88 32.65 -7.63
CA GLU A 725 -10.73 33.72 -8.14
C GLU A 725 -11.84 34.08 -7.14
N GLU A 726 -12.09 35.38 -6.96
CA GLU A 726 -13.23 35.88 -6.20
C GLU A 726 -14.44 36.08 -7.13
N LEU A 727 -15.55 35.47 -6.76
CA LEU A 727 -16.76 35.35 -7.57
C LEU A 727 -17.96 35.91 -6.80
N THR A 728 -18.92 36.49 -7.50
CA THR A 728 -20.17 37.03 -6.95
C THR A 728 -21.38 36.59 -7.77
N ASP A 729 -22.56 36.67 -7.16
CA ASP A 729 -23.88 36.42 -7.77
C ASP A 729 -24.10 34.99 -8.28
N GLU A 730 -23.44 34.58 -9.36
CA GLU A 730 -23.56 33.28 -9.99
C GLU A 730 -22.21 32.70 -10.42
N VAL A 731 -21.97 31.44 -10.07
CA VAL A 731 -20.75 30.70 -10.42
C VAL A 731 -21.06 29.67 -11.50
N ALA A 732 -20.36 29.76 -12.63
CA ALA A 732 -20.49 28.79 -13.72
C ALA A 732 -19.77 27.46 -13.39
N VAL A 733 -20.47 26.35 -13.59
CA VAL A 733 -19.97 24.99 -13.36
C VAL A 733 -20.12 24.19 -14.65
N ALA A 734 -18.99 23.80 -15.26
CA ALA A 734 -18.99 23.06 -16.51
C ALA A 734 -19.60 21.65 -16.33
N PRO A 735 -20.16 21.03 -17.39
CA PRO A 735 -20.66 19.66 -17.35
C PRO A 735 -19.62 18.69 -16.78
N GLY A 736 -20.06 17.79 -15.88
CA GLY A 736 -19.18 16.79 -15.26
C GLY A 736 -18.07 17.38 -14.39
N SER A 737 -18.15 18.65 -13.98
CA SER A 737 -17.13 19.32 -13.18
C SER A 737 -17.62 19.78 -11.82
N ALA A 738 -16.68 19.98 -10.89
CA ALA A 738 -16.95 20.46 -9.56
C ALA A 738 -16.25 21.80 -9.26
N ARG A 739 -16.80 22.54 -8.31
CA ARG A 739 -16.25 23.77 -7.73
C ARG A 739 -16.23 23.66 -6.21
N LEU A 740 -15.19 24.17 -5.57
CA LEU A 740 -15.13 24.32 -4.13
C LEU A 740 -14.99 25.80 -3.78
N LEU A 741 -16.00 26.32 -3.10
CA LEU A 741 -16.15 27.75 -2.83
C LEU A 741 -16.00 28.00 -1.32
N ALA A 742 -15.26 29.04 -0.95
CA ALA A 742 -15.13 29.51 0.42
C ALA A 742 -15.73 30.92 0.56
N ALA A 743 -16.47 31.17 1.63
CA ALA A 743 -16.98 32.50 1.93
C ALA A 743 -15.81 33.46 2.25
N VAL A 744 -15.77 34.62 1.60
CA VAL A 744 -14.80 35.67 1.95
C VAL A 744 -15.37 36.45 3.13
N SER A 745 -14.71 36.38 4.28
CA SER A 745 -15.10 37.17 5.44
C SER A 745 -14.77 38.64 5.16
N VAL A 746 -15.78 39.51 5.07
CA VAL A 746 -15.54 40.96 5.09
C VAL A 746 -15.05 41.30 6.50
N PRO A 747 -13.86 41.92 6.69
CA PRO A 747 -13.43 42.33 8.02
C PRO A 747 -14.53 43.22 8.64
N GLU A 748 -14.99 42.89 9.85
CA GLU A 748 -15.84 43.82 10.60
C GLU A 748 -15.08 45.14 10.74
N SER A 749 -15.61 46.19 10.12
CA SER A 749 -15.04 47.54 10.04
C SER A 749 -15.07 48.27 11.36
#